data_AF-M3HM90-F1
#
_entry.id   AF-M3HM90-F1
#
_cell.length_a   1.000
_cell.length_b   1.000
_cell.length_c   1.000
_cell.angle_alpha   90.00
_cell.angle_beta   90.00
_cell.angle_gamma   90.00
#
_symmetry.space_group_name_H-M   'P 1'
#
loop_
_entity.id
_entity.type
_entity.pdbx_description
1 polymer ?
#
loop_
_entity_poly.entity_id
_entity_poly.type
_entity_poly.pdbx_seq_one_letter_code
_entity_poly.pdbx_strand_id
1 'polypeptide(L)'
;MPQTYQDRLYNELFNDSIENDDTFFKSIFTTPVAKDLLLKVLTANSEAIPVSSKVSDKNLIILRKLYAVGLNVLTEAIKYEEITIDTNEKKSSSSEALIDNGGGDITELSGNSSKNTSRQVLTDYDDGDYLTTLNGQNSTSKEDITNESTTSLQPKREFDYLDEKLRIQLVENVLQIFQTWFQNVITVNDILRKAKPTFDLNISIFHLIGEVKNPLTELFNKLNWFLNESIKEIEQSKEETQFLTLGAIRETIILLNVILKSLLYSGFSLHEEESENFRIYKKLLAAFYEVNFMEALQKITKITNPVKTEDGYLPPRVVFSVETLANFYLLIGTLANAPSHVLLESKPNSDITTLSVKSYNPYRLLFDTNFEWDLFNQELNSRFLPFFCMEFNYCYSFRPDLMLQKIQNSSLINWISGNRLSSDVYVNCLTVETITNIKENNKLSILNNIENDLYVQELGQIYDSKISKLLASGSNDDANLDLAKLLPVFLNIYLLSQNSSFTNIFTTQKYQCYEKIDTRTDEELLDVELFEVWLCLLSYVFEYQYRSSILQNLTELSLGSLVNLPIKNLAKYQINEYKWKLCHQKTPFVPLNHGDLGFKSSLFYILDIIQNLLRFNLTYKLNTSNITLSLNLVYNILREFKDDTTIDLSTYPWDDFHLTLFGLIKFIKKQSTMKFKYANFEELGSLVEECVLILNLLLDPRFNVVQQKNDESEGSTILNIFGGPQTRSINYSLIYNILLNFETIESLLKQFDLEKCHLVENEQPPRR
;
A
#
# COMPACT_ATOMS: atom_id res chain seq x y z
N MET A 1 15.10 -37.88 -7.67
CA MET A 1 16.57 -37.70 -7.51
C MET A 1 17.05 -36.27 -7.15
N PRO A 2 16.25 -35.19 -7.01
CA PRO A 2 16.78 -33.89 -6.53
C PRO A 2 16.88 -33.74 -5.00
N GLN A 3 15.84 -34.16 -4.25
CA GLN A 3 15.73 -33.88 -2.80
C GLN A 3 16.83 -34.51 -1.94
N THR A 4 17.27 -35.74 -2.25
CA THR A 4 18.29 -36.45 -1.45
C THR A 4 19.68 -35.84 -1.55
N TYR A 5 20.01 -35.14 -2.64
CA TYR A 5 21.28 -34.43 -2.78
C TYR A 5 21.24 -33.08 -2.06
N GLN A 6 20.15 -32.33 -2.21
CA GLN A 6 19.92 -31.07 -1.51
C GLN A 6 19.89 -31.26 0.01
N ASP A 7 19.26 -32.34 0.49
CA ASP A 7 19.21 -32.69 1.91
C ASP A 7 20.61 -32.98 2.48
N ARG A 8 21.46 -33.71 1.74
CA ARG A 8 22.86 -33.90 2.14
C ARG A 8 23.63 -32.58 2.15
N LEU A 9 23.55 -31.81 1.07
CA LEU A 9 24.28 -30.56 0.91
C LEU A 9 23.94 -29.54 2.02
N TYR A 10 22.65 -29.39 2.35
CA TYR A 10 22.24 -28.45 3.40
C TYR A 10 22.57 -28.95 4.80
N ASN A 11 22.45 -30.26 5.07
CA ASN A 11 22.84 -30.83 6.38
C ASN A 11 24.36 -30.75 6.61
N GLU A 12 25.17 -30.79 5.55
CA GLU A 12 26.63 -30.60 5.62
C GLU A 12 27.03 -29.16 5.99
N LEU A 13 26.13 -28.18 5.82
CA LEU A 13 26.38 -26.76 6.11
C LEU A 13 26.80 -26.50 7.56
N PHE A 14 26.20 -27.24 8.51
CA PHE A 14 26.44 -27.11 9.95
C PHE A 14 27.16 -28.31 10.56
N ASN A 15 27.65 -29.24 9.73
CA ASN A 15 28.35 -30.43 10.22
C ASN A 15 29.73 -30.07 10.80
N ASP A 16 30.06 -30.59 11.97
CA ASP A 16 31.35 -30.38 12.65
C ASP A 16 32.51 -31.18 12.03
N SER A 17 32.19 -32.21 11.23
CA SER A 17 33.18 -33.13 10.67
C SER A 17 33.72 -32.74 9.28
N ILE A 18 33.22 -31.66 8.68
CA ILE A 18 33.57 -31.22 7.32
C ILE A 18 34.03 -29.75 7.36
N GLU A 19 35.21 -29.46 6.80
CA GLU A 19 35.65 -28.08 6.59
C GLU A 19 34.98 -27.52 5.32
N ASN A 20 34.00 -26.63 5.50
CA ASN A 20 33.27 -26.00 4.40
C ASN A 20 34.11 -24.85 3.79
N ASP A 21 34.79 -25.16 2.70
CA ASP A 21 35.57 -24.21 1.89
C ASP A 21 34.66 -23.33 1.00
N ASP A 22 35.24 -22.37 0.29
CA ASP A 22 34.46 -21.44 -0.54
C ASP A 22 33.80 -22.15 -1.74
N THR A 23 34.37 -23.27 -2.21
CA THR A 23 33.78 -24.06 -3.29
C THR A 23 32.51 -24.78 -2.84
N PHE A 24 32.49 -25.30 -1.61
CA PHE A 24 31.28 -25.82 -0.98
C PHE A 24 30.19 -24.76 -0.90
N PHE A 25 30.49 -23.56 -0.37
CA PHE A 25 29.48 -22.51 -0.28
C PHE A 25 28.95 -22.07 -1.65
N LYS A 26 29.80 -21.98 -2.68
CA LYS A 26 29.37 -21.70 -4.06
C LYS A 26 28.43 -22.78 -4.62
N SER A 27 28.66 -24.05 -4.29
CA SER A 27 27.82 -25.17 -4.76
C SER A 27 26.36 -25.10 -4.27
N ILE A 28 26.12 -24.42 -3.15
CA ILE A 28 24.77 -24.17 -2.62
C ILE A 28 23.99 -23.26 -3.58
N PHE A 29 24.66 -22.27 -4.18
CA PHE A 29 24.04 -21.29 -5.08
C PHE A 29 23.89 -21.81 -6.51
N THR A 30 24.76 -22.71 -6.96
CA THR A 30 24.72 -23.28 -8.31
C THR A 30 23.79 -24.48 -8.45
N THR A 31 23.20 -24.95 -7.34
CA THR A 31 22.24 -26.06 -7.34
C THR A 31 20.80 -25.52 -7.24
N PRO A 32 19.80 -26.24 -7.82
CA PRO A 32 18.39 -25.84 -7.69
C PRO A 32 17.99 -25.72 -6.22
N VAL A 33 17.25 -24.66 -5.87
CA VAL A 33 16.95 -24.33 -4.47
C VAL A 33 15.73 -25.12 -3.97
N ALA A 34 15.88 -25.83 -2.87
CA ALA A 34 14.75 -26.40 -2.12
C ALA A 34 14.44 -25.52 -0.90
N LYS A 35 13.60 -24.47 -1.11
CA LYS A 35 13.32 -23.41 -0.11
C LYS A 35 12.93 -23.96 1.27
N ASP A 36 11.97 -24.88 1.33
CA ASP A 36 11.47 -25.43 2.60
C ASP A 36 12.52 -26.25 3.36
N LEU A 37 13.33 -27.03 2.63
CA LEU A 37 14.38 -27.85 3.19
C LEU A 37 15.51 -26.97 3.75
N LEU A 38 15.94 -25.97 2.97
CA LEU A 38 16.96 -25.00 3.40
C LEU A 38 16.49 -24.21 4.62
N LEU A 39 15.24 -23.72 4.61
CA LEU A 39 14.64 -23.01 5.73
C LEU A 39 14.66 -23.87 7.00
N LYS A 40 14.22 -25.12 6.91
CA LYS A 40 14.20 -26.06 8.05
C LYS A 40 15.59 -26.26 8.65
N VAL A 41 16.61 -26.46 7.82
CA VAL A 41 17.99 -26.66 8.26
C VAL A 41 18.55 -25.39 8.90
N LEU A 42 18.34 -24.23 8.28
CA LEU A 42 18.77 -22.95 8.82
C LEU A 42 18.11 -22.66 10.17
N THR A 43 16.79 -22.89 10.30
CA THR A 43 16.02 -22.60 11.51
C THR A 43 16.45 -23.47 12.68
N ALA A 44 16.57 -24.78 12.47
CA ALA A 44 17.01 -25.70 13.53
C ALA A 44 18.39 -25.32 14.11
N ASN A 45 19.32 -24.88 13.27
CA ASN A 45 20.66 -24.49 13.70
C ASN A 45 20.72 -23.05 14.24
N SER A 46 19.86 -22.15 13.77
CA SER A 46 19.78 -20.77 14.23
C SER A 46 19.12 -20.66 15.62
N GLU A 47 18.17 -21.53 15.95
CA GLU A 47 17.57 -21.62 17.29
C GLU A 47 18.59 -22.00 18.38
N ALA A 48 19.66 -22.71 18.01
CA ALA A 48 20.70 -23.12 18.95
C ALA A 48 21.69 -22.00 19.31
N ILE A 49 21.71 -20.90 18.54
CA ILE A 49 22.61 -19.75 18.73
C ILE A 49 22.48 -19.15 20.14
N PRO A 50 21.31 -18.80 20.67
CA PRO A 50 21.18 -18.22 22.01
C PRO A 50 21.42 -19.18 23.19
N VAL A 51 21.76 -20.47 22.97
CA VAL A 51 21.77 -21.51 24.02
C VAL A 51 23.17 -21.99 24.40
N SER A 52 24.19 -21.92 23.53
CA SER A 52 25.56 -22.39 23.87
C SER A 52 26.68 -21.57 23.20
N SER A 53 27.75 -21.21 23.92
CA SER A 53 28.74 -20.23 23.41
C SER A 53 29.55 -20.71 22.20
N LYS A 54 30.04 -21.96 22.19
CA LYS A 54 30.86 -22.46 21.07
C LYS A 54 30.07 -22.77 19.79
N VAL A 55 28.89 -23.36 19.91
CA VAL A 55 28.02 -23.67 18.74
C VAL A 55 27.36 -22.40 18.21
N SER A 56 27.07 -21.43 19.10
CA SER A 56 26.58 -20.09 18.74
C SER A 56 27.49 -19.39 17.75
N ASP A 57 28.77 -19.23 18.11
CA ASP A 57 29.72 -18.47 17.30
C ASP A 57 29.94 -19.14 15.94
N LYS A 58 30.01 -20.49 15.91
CA LYS A 58 30.14 -21.25 14.67
C LYS A 58 28.93 -21.07 13.75
N ASN A 59 27.71 -21.29 14.24
CA ASN A 59 26.50 -21.18 13.42
C ASN A 59 26.32 -19.76 12.88
N LEU A 60 26.66 -18.76 13.69
CA LEU A 60 26.62 -17.36 13.31
C LEU A 60 27.70 -17.00 12.26
N ILE A 61 28.91 -17.57 12.35
CA ILE A 61 29.94 -17.46 11.30
C ILE A 61 29.44 -18.08 9.98
N ILE A 62 28.79 -19.25 10.03
CA ILE A 62 28.25 -19.91 8.84
C ILE A 62 27.19 -19.04 8.16
N LEU A 63 26.25 -18.46 8.92
CA LEU A 63 25.23 -17.56 8.38
C LEU A 63 25.85 -16.33 7.70
N ARG A 64 26.90 -15.74 8.29
CA ARG A 64 27.64 -14.61 7.69
C ARG A 64 28.42 -15.02 6.44
N LYS A 65 29.08 -16.18 6.47
CA LYS A 65 29.83 -16.70 5.32
C LYS A 65 28.90 -17.01 4.15
N LEU A 66 27.71 -17.57 4.43
CA LEU A 66 26.68 -17.78 3.42
C LEU A 66 26.24 -16.44 2.79
N TYR A 67 26.05 -15.40 3.60
CA TYR A 67 25.71 -14.06 3.09
C TYR A 67 26.83 -13.48 2.20
N ALA A 68 28.08 -13.50 2.67
CA ALA A 68 29.22 -12.94 1.94
C ALA A 68 29.51 -13.69 0.63
N VAL A 69 29.49 -15.03 0.64
CA VAL A 69 29.69 -15.83 -0.58
C VAL A 69 28.53 -15.62 -1.56
N GLY A 70 27.29 -15.57 -1.07
CA GLY A 70 26.12 -15.26 -1.92
C GLY A 70 26.25 -13.90 -2.61
N LEU A 71 26.78 -12.90 -1.91
CA LEU A 71 27.01 -11.57 -2.46
C LEU A 71 28.08 -11.59 -3.56
N ASN A 72 29.16 -12.34 -3.37
CA ASN A 72 30.20 -12.52 -4.39
C ASN A 72 29.65 -13.24 -5.63
N VAL A 73 28.93 -14.35 -5.45
CA VAL A 73 28.28 -15.08 -6.55
C VAL A 73 27.30 -14.19 -7.31
N LEU A 74 26.50 -13.38 -6.60
CA LEU A 74 25.58 -12.42 -7.22
C LEU A 74 26.36 -11.42 -8.09
N THR A 75 27.44 -10.85 -7.56
CA THR A 75 28.27 -9.83 -8.25
C THR A 75 28.81 -10.36 -9.56
N GLU A 76 29.34 -11.59 -9.55
CA GLU A 76 29.88 -12.23 -10.73
C GLU A 76 28.76 -12.63 -11.72
N ALA A 77 27.65 -13.17 -11.23
CA ALA A 77 26.52 -13.59 -12.06
C ALA A 77 25.86 -12.40 -12.79
N ILE A 78 25.67 -11.27 -12.11
CA ILE A 78 25.11 -10.06 -12.74
C ILE A 78 26.14 -9.31 -13.59
N LYS A 79 27.43 -9.69 -13.58
CA LYS A 79 28.52 -8.98 -14.26
C LYS A 79 28.67 -7.52 -13.79
N TYR A 80 28.49 -7.29 -12.49
CA TYR A 80 28.53 -5.95 -11.90
C TYR A 80 29.85 -5.25 -12.23
N GLU A 81 29.76 -4.06 -12.84
CA GLU A 81 30.90 -3.18 -13.07
C GLU A 81 30.87 -2.09 -12.00
N GLU A 82 31.92 -2.01 -11.18
CA GLU A 82 32.07 -0.87 -10.27
C GLU A 82 32.23 0.39 -11.12
N ILE A 83 31.24 1.29 -11.04
CA ILE A 83 31.39 2.63 -11.57
C ILE A 83 32.41 3.34 -10.69
N THR A 84 33.68 3.29 -11.09
CA THR A 84 34.68 4.23 -10.59
C THR A 84 34.27 5.61 -11.08
N ILE A 85 33.62 6.37 -10.21
CA ILE A 85 33.57 7.82 -10.37
C ILE A 85 35.00 8.30 -10.18
N ASP A 86 35.72 8.49 -11.27
CA ASP A 86 36.98 9.22 -11.27
C ASP A 86 36.66 10.65 -10.78
N THR A 87 36.86 10.89 -9.49
CA THR A 87 36.99 12.23 -8.94
C THR A 87 38.34 12.80 -9.40
N ASN A 88 38.47 13.08 -10.70
CA ASN A 88 39.53 13.89 -11.30
C ASN A 88 39.19 14.29 -12.74
N GLU A 89 38.04 14.92 -12.96
CA GLU A 89 37.86 15.83 -14.09
C GLU A 89 37.24 17.16 -13.60
N LYS A 90 38.12 18.06 -13.13
CA LYS A 90 37.90 19.50 -13.33
C LYS A 90 38.07 19.78 -14.82
N LYS A 91 36.99 19.76 -15.58
CA LYS A 91 36.89 20.53 -16.82
C LYS A 91 35.64 21.39 -16.79
N SER A 92 35.92 22.67 -16.64
CA SER A 92 35.11 23.82 -16.97
C SER A 92 34.21 23.61 -18.20
N SER A 93 32.92 23.78 -18.02
CA SER A 93 32.07 24.40 -19.05
C SER A 93 31.11 25.36 -18.37
N SER A 94 31.60 26.59 -18.23
CA SER A 94 30.81 27.79 -17.99
C SER A 94 30.04 28.17 -19.26
N SER A 95 28.72 28.34 -19.13
CA SER A 95 27.96 29.27 -19.97
C SER A 95 26.82 29.87 -19.15
N GLU A 96 27.17 30.80 -18.26
CA GLU A 96 26.28 31.91 -17.91
C GLU A 96 26.57 33.04 -18.89
N ALA A 97 25.51 33.52 -19.55
CA ALA A 97 25.54 34.78 -20.28
C ALA A 97 25.38 35.92 -19.26
N LEU A 98 26.40 36.78 -19.22
CA LEU A 98 26.45 38.05 -18.52
C LEU A 98 25.25 38.95 -18.85
N ILE A 99 24.58 39.48 -17.83
CA ILE A 99 24.12 40.88 -17.82
C ILE A 99 24.54 41.49 -16.48
N ASP A 100 25.57 42.34 -16.58
CA ASP A 100 26.02 43.31 -15.60
C ASP A 100 24.94 44.37 -15.35
N ASN A 101 24.74 44.76 -14.09
CA ASN A 101 24.64 46.16 -13.70
C ASN A 101 24.61 46.32 -12.17
N GLY A 102 25.76 46.70 -11.62
CA GLY A 102 25.84 47.93 -10.84
C GLY A 102 25.73 47.87 -9.31
N GLY A 103 26.88 48.11 -8.67
CA GLY A 103 27.01 48.79 -7.37
C GLY A 103 26.79 47.90 -6.14
N GLY A 104 27.67 47.85 -5.15
CA GLY A 104 28.87 48.60 -4.87
C GLY A 104 29.28 48.27 -3.43
N ASP A 105 30.59 48.31 -3.21
CA ASP A 105 31.24 48.64 -1.95
C ASP A 105 31.34 47.65 -0.77
N ILE A 106 32.62 47.43 -0.40
CA ILE A 106 33.22 47.55 0.96
C ILE A 106 32.88 46.36 1.90
N THR A 107 33.80 45.55 2.41
CA THR A 107 35.22 45.73 2.74
C THR A 107 35.88 44.38 2.98
N GLU A 108 37.14 44.31 2.59
CA GLU A 108 38.16 43.41 3.12
C GLU A 108 38.22 43.45 4.65
N LEU A 109 38.48 42.31 5.29
CA LEU A 109 39.45 42.31 6.38
C LEU A 109 40.19 40.97 6.47
N SER A 110 41.37 41.03 5.88
CA SER A 110 42.57 40.24 6.10
C SER A 110 42.89 39.89 7.56
N GLY A 111 43.61 38.78 7.74
CA GLY A 111 44.52 38.59 8.87
C GLY A 111 44.79 37.11 9.16
N ASN A 112 45.67 36.44 8.40
CA ASN A 112 47.06 36.12 8.79
C ASN A 112 47.19 35.41 10.16
N SER A 113 47.96 34.33 10.36
CA SER A 113 48.94 33.66 9.52
C SER A 113 49.60 32.50 10.31
N SER A 114 50.33 31.67 9.56
CA SER A 114 51.58 30.97 9.96
C SER A 114 51.48 29.51 10.43
N LYS A 115 52.40 28.60 10.06
CA LYS A 115 53.59 28.62 9.19
C LYS A 115 54.08 27.17 8.99
N ASN A 116 54.76 26.93 7.85
CA ASN A 116 55.91 26.01 7.65
C ASN A 116 55.63 24.48 7.63
N THR A 117 56.26 23.65 6.78
CA THR A 117 57.41 23.83 5.86
C THR A 117 57.54 22.65 4.88
N SER A 118 58.10 22.98 3.70
CA SER A 118 59.01 22.22 2.81
C SER A 118 58.49 20.95 2.10
N ARG A 119 58.80 20.69 0.81
CA ARG A 119 59.84 21.21 -0.09
C ARG A 119 59.43 21.01 -1.56
N GLN A 120 59.60 22.06 -2.37
CA GLN A 120 59.52 22.04 -3.84
C GLN A 120 60.72 21.31 -4.47
N VAL A 121 60.52 20.72 -5.65
CA VAL A 121 61.44 20.87 -6.79
C VAL A 121 60.60 21.04 -8.06
N LEU A 122 60.58 22.26 -8.57
CA LEU A 122 60.25 22.63 -9.95
C LEU A 122 61.56 22.71 -10.74
N THR A 123 61.50 22.35 -12.02
CA THR A 123 62.34 22.94 -13.07
C THR A 123 61.48 23.08 -14.31
N ASP A 124 61.07 24.32 -14.58
CA ASP A 124 60.55 24.81 -15.85
C ASP A 124 61.70 25.12 -16.82
N TYR A 125 61.34 25.12 -18.11
CA TYR A 125 61.79 25.94 -19.26
C TYR A 125 61.57 25.06 -20.50
N ASP A 126 60.44 25.17 -21.22
CA ASP A 126 60.06 26.24 -22.16
C ASP A 126 61.06 26.38 -23.32
N ASP A 127 60.64 25.94 -24.51
CA ASP A 127 60.56 26.78 -25.69
C ASP A 127 59.94 26.00 -26.87
N GLY A 128 58.78 26.50 -27.31
CA GLY A 128 58.52 26.83 -28.71
C GLY A 128 58.61 25.76 -29.81
N ASP A 129 57.43 25.50 -30.38
CA ASP A 129 57.10 25.82 -31.78
C ASP A 129 56.86 24.69 -32.82
N TYR A 130 55.69 24.84 -33.46
CA TYR A 130 55.16 24.31 -34.74
C TYR A 130 54.73 22.84 -34.91
N LEU A 131 53.40 22.66 -34.96
CA LEU A 131 52.64 22.17 -36.13
C LEU A 131 53.37 21.21 -37.09
N THR A 132 52.97 19.94 -37.13
CA THR A 132 52.18 19.36 -38.24
C THR A 132 51.96 17.85 -38.07
N THR A 133 50.76 17.45 -38.45
CA THR A 133 50.29 16.11 -38.84
C THR A 133 51.27 15.34 -39.74
N LEU A 134 51.45 14.03 -39.56
CA LEU A 134 51.05 13.00 -40.53
C LEU A 134 51.47 11.58 -40.11
N ASN A 135 50.61 10.63 -40.48
CA ASN A 135 50.82 9.19 -40.53
C ASN A 135 52.15 8.78 -41.17
N GLY A 136 52.77 7.72 -40.62
CA GLY A 136 53.86 7.00 -41.26
C GLY A 136 54.16 5.67 -40.58
N GLN A 137 53.55 4.59 -41.09
CA GLN A 137 54.02 3.22 -40.88
C GLN A 137 55.41 3.05 -41.52
N ASN A 138 56.32 2.32 -40.86
CA ASN A 138 56.98 1.13 -41.42
C ASN A 138 58.07 0.55 -40.49
N SER A 139 57.80 -0.68 -40.04
CA SER A 139 58.69 -1.85 -39.93
C SER A 139 60.22 -1.66 -40.00
N THR A 140 60.97 -2.10 -38.98
CA THR A 140 61.67 -3.42 -38.91
C THR A 140 62.65 -3.50 -37.73
N SER A 141 62.35 -4.45 -36.83
CA SER A 141 63.23 -5.33 -36.02
C SER A 141 64.72 -5.00 -35.79
N LYS A 142 65.11 -4.89 -34.51
CA LYS A 142 66.15 -5.71 -33.87
C LYS A 142 66.04 -5.67 -32.34
N GLU A 143 66.10 -6.86 -31.74
CA GLU A 143 66.01 -7.23 -30.32
C GLU A 143 67.06 -6.47 -29.47
N ASP A 144 66.87 -6.15 -28.18
CA ASP A 144 66.63 -7.09 -27.08
C ASP A 144 66.37 -6.35 -25.73
N ILE A 145 65.68 -7.03 -24.79
CA ILE A 145 65.73 -6.89 -23.31
C ILE A 145 64.73 -5.92 -22.58
N THR A 146 63.75 -6.58 -21.95
CA THR A 146 63.01 -6.28 -20.69
C THR A 146 62.20 -4.99 -20.53
N ASN A 147 60.88 -5.12 -20.63
CA ASN A 147 59.99 -5.08 -19.46
C ASN A 147 58.54 -5.33 -19.89
N GLU A 148 57.97 -6.42 -19.39
CA GLU A 148 56.54 -6.70 -19.43
C GLU A 148 55.79 -5.52 -18.78
N SER A 149 55.23 -4.65 -19.61
CA SER A 149 54.24 -3.68 -19.17
C SER A 149 52.92 -4.43 -18.99
N THR A 150 52.69 -4.85 -17.75
CA THR A 150 51.38 -4.98 -17.10
C THR A 150 50.19 -4.82 -18.04
N THR A 151 49.80 -5.93 -18.68
CA THR A 151 48.39 -6.17 -18.99
C THR A 151 47.63 -5.95 -17.70
N SER A 152 46.73 -4.97 -17.68
CA SER A 152 45.73 -4.83 -16.64
C SER A 152 44.97 -6.15 -16.56
N LEU A 153 45.34 -6.98 -15.59
CA LEU A 153 44.63 -8.21 -15.23
C LEU A 153 43.28 -7.77 -14.69
N GLN A 154 42.30 -7.58 -15.58
CA GLN A 154 40.92 -7.71 -15.14
C GLN A 154 40.77 -9.14 -14.62
N PRO A 155 40.31 -9.33 -13.37
CA PRO A 155 40.10 -10.67 -12.85
C PRO A 155 39.12 -11.40 -13.78
N LYS A 156 39.53 -12.53 -14.35
CA LYS A 156 38.63 -13.40 -15.12
C LYS A 156 37.46 -13.76 -14.21
N ARG A 157 36.24 -13.29 -14.51
CA ARG A 157 35.08 -13.60 -13.67
C ARG A 157 34.75 -15.09 -13.85
N GLU A 158 34.50 -15.77 -12.74
CA GLU A 158 34.41 -17.23 -12.73
C GLU A 158 33.16 -17.76 -13.43
N PHE A 159 32.16 -16.93 -13.69
CA PHE A 159 30.92 -17.33 -14.39
C PHE A 159 30.78 -16.75 -15.80
N ASP A 160 31.82 -16.10 -16.34
CA ASP A 160 31.77 -15.49 -17.69
C ASP A 160 31.61 -16.52 -18.81
N TYR A 161 31.93 -17.80 -18.57
CA TYR A 161 31.75 -18.90 -19.52
C TYR A 161 30.33 -19.45 -19.57
N LEU A 162 29.45 -19.09 -18.63
CA LEU A 162 28.06 -19.56 -18.61
C LEU A 162 27.23 -18.87 -19.69
N ASP A 163 26.35 -19.64 -20.32
CA ASP A 163 25.29 -19.10 -21.17
C ASP A 163 24.39 -18.14 -20.37
N GLU A 164 23.85 -17.13 -21.05
CA GLU A 164 23.03 -16.09 -20.45
C GLU A 164 21.84 -16.64 -19.67
N LYS A 165 21.18 -17.67 -20.22
CA LYS A 165 20.06 -18.34 -19.53
C LYS A 165 20.49 -18.99 -18.22
N LEU A 166 21.63 -19.67 -18.19
CA LEU A 166 22.16 -20.32 -16.98
C LEU A 166 22.62 -19.29 -15.96
N ARG A 167 23.19 -18.18 -16.43
CA ARG A 167 23.60 -17.05 -15.59
C ARG A 167 22.41 -16.37 -14.92
N ILE A 168 21.31 -16.13 -15.63
CA ILE A 168 20.09 -15.59 -15.01
C ILE A 168 19.46 -16.58 -14.03
N GLN A 169 19.46 -17.89 -14.34
CA GLN A 169 19.03 -18.92 -13.37
C GLN A 169 19.90 -18.93 -12.11
N LEU A 170 21.21 -18.68 -12.22
CA LEU A 170 22.09 -18.53 -11.07
C LEU A 170 21.70 -17.30 -10.23
N VAL A 171 21.37 -16.16 -10.87
CA VAL A 171 20.84 -14.98 -10.17
C VAL A 171 19.55 -15.32 -9.42
N GLU A 172 18.60 -15.99 -10.06
CA GLU A 172 17.36 -16.44 -9.42
C GLU A 172 17.63 -17.33 -8.20
N ASN A 173 18.52 -18.32 -8.30
CA ASN A 173 18.88 -19.18 -7.19
C ASN A 173 19.49 -18.39 -6.02
N VAL A 174 20.40 -17.46 -6.31
CA VAL A 174 21.02 -16.60 -5.28
C VAL A 174 19.97 -15.76 -4.56
N LEU A 175 19.05 -15.14 -5.31
CA LEU A 175 17.95 -14.35 -4.73
C LEU A 175 17.03 -15.22 -3.87
N GLN A 176 16.71 -16.44 -4.31
CA GLN A 176 15.88 -17.39 -3.55
C GLN A 176 16.56 -17.86 -2.26
N ILE A 177 17.89 -18.07 -2.27
CA ILE A 177 18.65 -18.41 -1.07
C ILE A 177 18.67 -17.23 -0.10
N PHE A 178 18.88 -16.00 -0.59
CA PHE A 178 18.79 -14.81 0.26
C PHE A 178 17.40 -14.63 0.87
N GLN A 179 16.32 -14.83 0.09
CA GLN A 179 14.96 -14.81 0.62
C GLN A 179 14.79 -15.84 1.75
N THR A 180 15.26 -17.07 1.53
CA THR A 180 15.18 -18.15 2.53
C THR A 180 16.00 -17.82 3.78
N TRP A 181 17.17 -17.21 3.60
CA TRP A 181 18.05 -16.78 4.68
C TRP A 181 17.41 -15.67 5.53
N PHE A 182 16.81 -14.63 4.93
CA PHE A 182 16.09 -13.61 5.70
C PHE A 182 14.80 -14.15 6.32
N GLN A 183 14.09 -15.05 5.63
CA GLN A 183 12.90 -15.73 6.19
C GLN A 183 13.25 -16.59 7.40
N ASN A 184 14.43 -17.23 7.40
CA ASN A 184 14.98 -17.91 8.57
C ASN A 184 15.15 -16.93 9.74
N VAL A 185 15.74 -15.76 9.50
CA VAL A 185 15.94 -14.76 10.56
C VAL A 185 14.60 -14.32 11.17
N ILE A 186 13.57 -14.07 10.35
CA ILE A 186 12.22 -13.75 10.83
C ILE A 186 11.67 -14.88 11.70
N THR A 187 11.70 -16.12 11.19
CA THR A 187 11.12 -17.29 11.86
C THR A 187 11.79 -17.56 13.21
N VAL A 188 13.12 -17.48 13.26
CA VAL A 188 13.90 -17.71 14.48
C VAL A 188 13.66 -16.59 15.48
N ASN A 189 13.61 -15.33 15.05
CA ASN A 189 13.26 -14.22 15.94
C ASN A 189 11.84 -14.40 16.53
N ASP A 190 10.87 -14.87 15.76
CA ASP A 190 9.52 -15.18 16.26
C ASP A 190 9.50 -16.32 17.30
N ILE A 191 10.27 -17.38 17.07
CA ILE A 191 10.38 -18.52 18.00
C ILE A 191 11.09 -18.10 19.28
N LEU A 192 12.25 -17.45 19.15
CA LEU A 192 13.06 -16.99 20.27
C LEU A 192 12.36 -15.92 21.09
N ARG A 193 11.52 -15.07 20.48
CA ARG A 193 10.70 -14.09 21.22
C ARG A 193 9.84 -14.72 22.31
N LYS A 194 9.29 -15.93 22.07
CA LYS A 194 8.48 -16.64 23.08
C LYS A 194 9.32 -17.17 24.24
N ALA A 195 10.62 -17.40 24.03
CA ALA A 195 11.53 -18.02 25.00
C ALA A 195 12.49 -17.04 25.69
N LYS A 196 12.99 -16.04 24.97
CA LYS A 196 13.99 -15.03 25.36
C LYS A 196 13.75 -13.71 24.61
N PRO A 197 12.94 -12.78 25.16
CA PRO A 197 12.52 -11.56 24.46
C PRO A 197 13.65 -10.55 24.18
N THR A 198 14.84 -10.72 24.75
CA THR A 198 15.98 -9.80 24.59
C THR A 198 16.95 -10.19 23.50
N PHE A 199 16.87 -11.41 22.96
CA PHE A 199 17.79 -11.87 21.91
C PHE A 199 17.25 -11.54 20.53
N ASP A 200 18.12 -11.01 19.66
CA ASP A 200 17.77 -10.66 18.29
C ASP A 200 18.86 -11.13 17.33
N LEU A 201 18.46 -12.00 16.39
CA LEU A 201 19.36 -12.59 15.42
C LEU A 201 19.84 -11.59 14.37
N ASN A 202 19.01 -10.62 13.95
CA ASN A 202 19.43 -9.59 13.00
C ASN A 202 20.60 -8.78 13.58
N ILE A 203 20.45 -8.32 14.82
CA ILE A 203 21.50 -7.60 15.53
C ILE A 203 22.73 -8.48 15.66
N SER A 204 22.57 -9.73 16.10
CA SER A 204 23.70 -10.65 16.23
C SER A 204 24.45 -10.86 14.92
N ILE A 205 23.76 -10.93 13.77
CA ILE A 205 24.38 -11.09 12.46
C ILE A 205 25.10 -9.81 12.03
N PHE A 206 24.48 -8.64 12.18
CA PHE A 206 24.97 -7.37 11.64
C PHE A 206 25.87 -6.54 12.60
N HIS A 207 25.89 -6.81 13.90
CA HIS A 207 26.59 -6.02 14.93
C HIS A 207 28.13 -6.16 14.92
N LEU A 208 28.70 -7.27 14.41
CA LEU A 208 30.16 -7.50 14.39
C LEU A 208 30.82 -7.22 13.03
N ILE A 209 30.11 -6.64 12.07
CA ILE A 209 30.73 -6.12 10.84
C ILE A 209 31.25 -4.73 11.19
N GLY A 210 32.46 -4.69 11.76
CA GLY A 210 33.09 -3.51 12.38
C GLY A 210 33.50 -2.38 11.42
N GLU A 211 32.66 -2.00 10.46
CA GLU A 211 32.96 -0.94 9.50
C GLU A 211 31.89 0.14 9.39
N VAL A 212 32.33 1.30 8.89
CA VAL A 212 31.56 2.51 8.59
C VAL A 212 30.43 2.27 7.56
N LYS A 213 30.44 1.13 6.86
CA LYS A 213 29.53 0.82 5.75
C LYS A 213 28.44 -0.18 6.15
N ASN A 214 27.20 0.14 5.83
CA ASN A 214 26.06 -0.74 6.04
C ASN A 214 26.11 -1.93 5.05
N PRO A 215 26.10 -3.20 5.53
CA PRO A 215 26.24 -4.39 4.69
C PRO A 215 25.07 -4.62 3.74
N LEU A 216 23.90 -4.05 4.00
CA LEU A 216 22.77 -4.07 3.08
C LEU A 216 22.97 -3.10 1.92
N THR A 217 23.72 -2.01 2.11
CA THR A 217 23.97 -1.01 1.05
C THR A 217 24.69 -1.65 -0.15
N GLU A 218 25.63 -2.57 0.09
CA GLU A 218 26.33 -3.26 -1.00
C GLU A 218 25.40 -4.20 -1.78
N LEU A 219 24.60 -5.02 -1.08
CA LEU A 219 23.59 -5.86 -1.72
C LEU A 219 22.60 -5.01 -2.51
N PHE A 220 22.11 -3.92 -1.92
CA PHE A 220 21.13 -3.04 -2.55
C PHE A 220 21.68 -2.32 -3.77
N ASN A 221 22.93 -1.85 -3.75
CA ASN A 221 23.56 -1.26 -4.94
C ASN A 221 23.61 -2.25 -6.10
N LYS A 222 23.98 -3.51 -5.83
CA LYS A 222 24.04 -4.58 -6.85
C LYS A 222 22.64 -4.92 -7.38
N LEU A 223 21.63 -5.01 -6.51
CA LEU A 223 20.25 -5.23 -6.92
C LEU A 223 19.70 -4.05 -7.74
N ASN A 224 19.99 -2.80 -7.33
CA ASN A 224 19.52 -1.61 -8.02
C ASN A 224 20.15 -1.49 -9.41
N TRP A 225 21.44 -1.78 -9.53
CA TRP A 225 22.13 -1.86 -10.82
C TRP A 225 21.51 -2.96 -11.70
N PHE A 226 21.32 -4.16 -11.17
CA PHE A 226 20.72 -5.28 -11.90
C PHE A 226 19.32 -4.95 -12.42
N LEU A 227 18.47 -4.33 -11.58
CA LEU A 227 17.13 -3.89 -11.98
C LEU A 227 17.22 -2.87 -13.13
N ASN A 228 18.05 -1.84 -12.99
CA ASN A 228 18.17 -0.80 -14.03
C ASN A 228 18.66 -1.36 -15.37
N GLU A 229 19.67 -2.23 -15.37
CA GLU A 229 20.17 -2.84 -16.61
C GLU A 229 19.14 -3.81 -17.23
N SER A 230 18.49 -4.64 -16.42
CA SER A 230 17.45 -5.56 -16.91
C SER A 230 16.26 -4.80 -17.50
N ILE A 231 15.88 -3.66 -16.90
CA ILE A 231 14.78 -2.82 -17.40
C ILE A 231 15.18 -2.14 -18.71
N LYS A 232 16.41 -1.62 -18.81
CA LYS A 232 16.92 -1.03 -20.06
C LYS A 232 16.90 -2.05 -21.20
N GLU A 233 17.27 -3.30 -20.93
CA GLU A 233 17.20 -4.38 -21.91
C GLU A 233 15.76 -4.61 -22.41
N ILE A 234 14.78 -4.65 -21.49
CA ILE A 234 13.36 -4.77 -21.82
C ILE A 234 12.87 -3.56 -22.64
N GLU A 235 13.29 -2.34 -22.29
CA GLU A 235 12.92 -1.11 -23.00
C GLU A 235 13.51 -1.05 -24.43
N GLN A 236 14.72 -1.57 -24.64
CA GLN A 236 15.41 -1.55 -25.94
C GLN A 236 15.05 -2.73 -26.85
N SER A 237 14.46 -3.78 -26.30
CA SER A 237 14.04 -4.97 -27.03
C SER A 237 12.87 -4.72 -28.01
N LYS A 238 12.71 -5.63 -28.98
CA LYS A 238 11.55 -5.64 -29.90
C LYS A 238 10.36 -6.37 -29.25
N GLU A 239 9.15 -6.06 -29.69
CA GLU A 239 7.89 -6.48 -29.03
C GLU A 239 7.64 -8.01 -28.91
N GLU A 240 8.43 -8.86 -29.57
CA GLU A 240 8.24 -10.33 -29.58
C GLU A 240 9.27 -11.13 -28.75
N THR A 241 10.13 -10.48 -27.96
CA THR A 241 11.18 -11.19 -27.20
C THR A 241 10.70 -11.76 -25.87
N GLN A 242 11.00 -13.04 -25.60
CA GLN A 242 10.92 -13.62 -24.26
C GLN A 242 12.02 -13.02 -23.38
N PHE A 243 11.62 -12.35 -22.31
CA PHE A 243 12.54 -11.70 -21.38
C PHE A 243 13.04 -12.69 -20.32
N LEU A 244 14.30 -13.12 -20.46
CA LEU A 244 14.93 -14.07 -19.52
C LEU A 244 15.04 -13.50 -18.09
N THR A 245 15.20 -12.18 -17.95
CA THR A 245 15.44 -11.50 -16.66
C THR A 245 14.20 -11.32 -15.78
N LEU A 246 12.99 -11.59 -16.29
CA LEU A 246 11.73 -11.34 -15.55
C LEU A 246 11.63 -12.14 -14.26
N GLY A 247 12.06 -13.41 -14.26
CA GLY A 247 12.05 -14.24 -13.07
C GLY A 247 12.95 -13.65 -11.98
N ALA A 248 14.16 -13.21 -12.33
CA ALA A 248 15.07 -12.53 -11.42
C ALA A 248 14.55 -11.16 -10.93
N ILE A 249 13.87 -10.37 -11.77
CA ILE A 249 13.21 -9.11 -11.33
C ILE A 249 12.15 -9.43 -10.27
N ARG A 250 11.30 -10.43 -10.50
CA ARG A 250 10.30 -10.89 -9.52
C ARG A 250 10.96 -11.29 -8.21
N GLU A 251 11.98 -12.15 -8.25
CA GLU A 251 12.67 -12.60 -7.04
C GLU A 251 13.38 -11.44 -6.30
N THR A 252 13.80 -10.40 -7.03
CA THR A 252 14.37 -9.18 -6.43
C THR A 252 13.31 -8.40 -5.65
N ILE A 253 12.12 -8.17 -6.22
CA ILE A 253 11.00 -7.50 -5.53
C ILE A 253 10.62 -8.27 -4.26
N ILE A 254 10.51 -9.60 -4.35
CA ILE A 254 10.20 -10.45 -3.19
C ILE A 254 11.30 -10.35 -2.14
N LEU A 255 12.58 -10.40 -2.53
CA LEU A 255 13.70 -10.27 -1.61
C LEU A 255 13.66 -8.94 -0.84
N LEU A 256 13.45 -7.81 -1.54
CA LEU A 256 13.35 -6.50 -0.90
C LEU A 256 12.21 -6.45 0.14
N ASN A 257 11.06 -7.06 -0.16
CA ASN A 257 9.96 -7.18 0.80
C ASN A 257 10.30 -8.05 2.01
N VAL A 258 10.96 -9.20 1.81
CA VAL A 258 11.36 -10.08 2.92
C VAL A 258 12.38 -9.36 3.82
N ILE A 259 13.30 -8.59 3.25
CA ILE A 259 14.24 -7.77 4.01
C ILE A 259 13.50 -6.68 4.78
N LEU A 260 12.60 -5.92 4.15
CA LEU A 260 11.77 -4.90 4.82
C LEU A 260 10.95 -5.50 5.96
N LYS A 261 10.30 -6.64 5.71
CA LYS A 261 9.54 -7.36 6.73
C LYS A 261 10.45 -7.73 7.90
N SER A 262 11.64 -8.29 7.64
CA SER A 262 12.61 -8.59 8.70
C SER A 262 12.93 -7.35 9.53
N LEU A 263 13.32 -6.25 8.88
CA LEU A 263 13.74 -5.02 9.57
C LEU A 263 12.60 -4.33 10.33
N LEU A 264 11.42 -4.21 9.72
CA LEU A 264 10.28 -3.48 10.29
C LEU A 264 9.63 -4.28 11.42
N TYR A 265 9.35 -5.56 11.19
CA TYR A 265 8.65 -6.40 12.14
C TYR A 265 9.52 -6.72 13.37
N SER A 266 10.80 -7.06 13.18
CA SER A 266 11.70 -7.39 14.31
C SER A 266 12.41 -6.18 14.92
N GLY A 267 12.54 -5.06 14.18
CA GLY A 267 13.22 -3.87 14.68
C GLY A 267 12.32 -2.90 15.43
N PHE A 268 11.32 -2.34 14.75
CA PHE A 268 10.60 -1.16 15.24
C PHE A 268 9.43 -1.49 16.17
N SER A 269 8.87 -2.70 16.09
CA SER A 269 7.79 -3.13 16.99
C SER A 269 8.29 -3.62 18.35
N LEU A 270 9.59 -3.88 18.49
CA LEU A 270 10.17 -4.62 19.63
C LEU A 270 11.14 -3.80 20.48
N HIS A 271 11.93 -2.93 19.87
CA HIS A 271 12.96 -2.17 20.58
C HIS A 271 12.46 -0.75 20.84
N GLU A 272 12.66 -0.25 22.06
CA GLU A 272 12.37 1.13 22.41
C GLU A 272 13.22 2.08 21.55
N GLU A 273 12.65 3.22 21.14
CA GLU A 273 13.29 4.17 20.21
C GLU A 273 14.67 4.65 20.67
N GLU A 274 14.91 4.70 21.98
CA GLU A 274 16.18 5.13 22.57
C GLU A 274 17.26 4.04 22.62
N SER A 275 16.90 2.78 22.40
CA SER A 275 17.81 1.65 22.55
C SER A 275 18.89 1.59 21.45
N GLU A 276 20.06 1.06 21.80
CA GLU A 276 21.15 0.82 20.83
C GLU A 276 20.70 -0.11 19.68
N ASN A 277 19.91 -1.11 20.03
CA ASN A 277 19.29 -2.04 19.09
C ASN A 277 18.41 -1.33 18.05
N PHE A 278 17.56 -0.41 18.49
CA PHE A 278 16.73 0.40 17.61
C PHE A 278 17.58 1.25 16.64
N ARG A 279 18.71 1.82 17.12
CA ARG A 279 19.66 2.56 16.27
C ARG A 279 20.29 1.68 15.19
N ILE A 280 20.57 0.42 15.48
CA ILE A 280 21.09 -0.55 14.49
C ILE A 280 20.03 -0.81 13.41
N TYR A 281 18.78 -1.05 13.79
CA TYR A 281 17.68 -1.22 12.83
C TYR A 281 17.42 0.02 11.99
N LYS A 282 17.48 1.21 12.60
CA LYS A 282 17.39 2.49 11.89
C LYS A 282 18.49 2.62 10.83
N LYS A 283 19.74 2.26 11.17
CA LYS A 283 20.85 2.23 10.19
C LYS A 283 20.60 1.22 9.07
N LEU A 284 20.18 0.00 9.39
CA LEU A 284 19.90 -1.04 8.40
C LEU A 284 18.81 -0.61 7.41
N LEU A 285 17.71 -0.05 7.92
CA LEU A 285 16.63 0.45 7.08
C LEU A 285 17.05 1.65 6.24
N ALA A 286 17.96 2.49 6.75
CA ALA A 286 18.49 3.63 6.01
C ALA A 286 19.13 3.24 4.66
N ALA A 287 19.63 2.01 4.50
CA ALA A 287 20.15 1.53 3.22
C ALA A 287 19.12 1.63 2.08
N PHE A 288 17.82 1.45 2.35
CA PHE A 288 16.78 1.63 1.33
C PHE A 288 16.72 3.07 0.83
N TYR A 289 16.95 4.05 1.71
CA TYR A 289 16.89 5.47 1.38
C TYR A 289 18.22 5.99 0.81
N GLU A 290 19.34 5.41 1.22
CA GLU A 290 20.67 5.72 0.69
C GLU A 290 20.84 5.23 -0.76
N VAL A 291 20.49 3.98 -1.05
CA VAL A 291 20.60 3.42 -2.41
C VAL A 291 19.50 3.95 -3.33
N ASN A 292 18.32 4.21 -2.77
CA ASN A 292 17.15 4.76 -3.45
C ASN A 292 16.73 4.00 -4.72
N PHE A 293 15.82 3.03 -4.57
CA PHE A 293 15.25 2.26 -5.67
C PHE A 293 14.15 3.00 -6.46
N MET A 294 13.84 4.25 -6.12
CA MET A 294 12.68 4.98 -6.67
C MET A 294 12.65 4.96 -8.20
N GLU A 295 13.78 5.26 -8.87
CA GLU A 295 13.82 5.32 -10.34
C GLU A 295 13.57 3.95 -10.98
N ALA A 296 14.19 2.88 -10.44
CA ALA A 296 13.99 1.52 -10.92
C ALA A 296 12.52 1.09 -10.76
N LEU A 297 11.91 1.37 -9.60
CA LEU A 297 10.51 1.05 -9.31
C LEU A 297 9.55 1.85 -10.22
N GLN A 298 9.87 3.11 -10.51
CA GLN A 298 9.09 3.91 -11.46
C GLN A 298 9.16 3.33 -12.88
N LYS A 299 10.33 2.91 -13.35
CA LYS A 299 10.46 2.27 -14.66
C LYS A 299 9.74 0.92 -14.73
N ILE A 300 9.79 0.12 -13.65
CA ILE A 300 9.00 -1.11 -13.53
C ILE A 300 7.50 -0.82 -13.70
N THR A 301 7.01 0.26 -13.07
CA THR A 301 5.61 0.68 -13.21
C THR A 301 5.28 1.00 -14.68
N LYS A 302 6.15 1.72 -15.38
CA LYS A 302 5.96 2.08 -16.79
C LYS A 302 5.93 0.87 -17.73
N ILE A 303 6.89 -0.06 -17.63
CA ILE A 303 6.96 -1.23 -18.54
C ILE A 303 5.81 -2.23 -18.33
N THR A 304 5.18 -2.18 -17.15
CA THR A 304 4.05 -3.05 -16.79
C THR A 304 2.69 -2.38 -17.04
N ASN A 305 2.66 -1.12 -17.46
CA ASN A 305 1.43 -0.40 -17.80
C ASN A 305 1.12 -0.52 -19.30
N PRO A 306 -0.17 -0.56 -19.67
CA PRO A 306 -0.59 -0.45 -21.06
C PRO A 306 -0.23 0.92 -21.63
N VAL A 307 0.01 1.00 -22.94
CA VAL A 307 0.41 2.23 -23.62
C VAL A 307 -0.76 2.76 -24.45
N LYS A 308 -1.14 4.03 -24.26
CA LYS A 308 -2.17 4.66 -25.10
C LYS A 308 -1.59 5.02 -26.47
N THR A 309 -2.33 4.67 -27.51
CA THR A 309 -2.09 5.03 -28.92
C THR A 309 -3.32 5.75 -29.48
N GLU A 310 -3.26 6.20 -30.73
CA GLU A 310 -4.41 6.86 -31.40
C GLU A 310 -5.63 5.93 -31.54
N ASP A 311 -5.40 4.63 -31.77
CA ASP A 311 -6.43 3.62 -32.01
C ASP A 311 -6.91 2.90 -30.73
N GLY A 312 -6.38 3.24 -29.55
CA GLY A 312 -6.72 2.62 -28.27
C GLY A 312 -5.52 2.27 -27.41
N TYR A 313 -5.66 1.30 -26.52
CA TYR A 313 -4.59 0.85 -25.63
C TYR A 313 -3.89 -0.39 -26.18
N LEU A 314 -2.56 -0.37 -26.18
CA LEU A 314 -1.73 -1.53 -26.42
C LEU A 314 -1.47 -2.28 -25.11
N PRO A 315 -1.35 -3.63 -25.16
CA PRO A 315 -1.01 -4.42 -23.99
C PRO A 315 0.36 -3.98 -23.42
N PRO A 316 0.56 -4.15 -22.10
CA PRO A 316 1.85 -3.87 -21.48
C PRO A 316 2.94 -4.79 -22.04
N ARG A 317 4.19 -4.30 -22.08
CA ARG A 317 5.35 -5.11 -22.49
C ARG A 317 5.59 -6.29 -21.58
N VAL A 318 5.30 -6.11 -20.28
CA VAL A 318 5.46 -7.13 -19.26
C VAL A 318 4.19 -7.19 -18.42
N VAL A 319 3.62 -8.38 -18.28
CA VAL A 319 2.51 -8.63 -17.36
C VAL A 319 3.06 -9.32 -16.12
N PHE A 320 2.93 -8.66 -14.97
CA PHE A 320 3.21 -9.29 -13.68
C PHE A 320 2.00 -10.06 -13.19
N SER A 321 2.27 -11.18 -12.51
CA SER A 321 1.24 -11.92 -11.79
C SER A 321 0.62 -11.07 -10.67
N VAL A 322 -0.61 -11.38 -10.28
CA VAL A 322 -1.33 -10.69 -9.18
C VAL A 322 -0.52 -10.74 -7.88
N GLU A 323 0.16 -11.85 -7.60
CA GLU A 323 1.03 -11.98 -6.42
C GLU A 323 2.28 -11.10 -6.51
N THR A 324 2.89 -10.98 -7.69
CA THR A 324 4.05 -10.12 -7.89
C THR A 324 3.66 -8.65 -7.77
N LEU A 325 2.51 -8.26 -8.32
CA LEU A 325 1.96 -6.90 -8.17
C LEU A 325 1.63 -6.58 -6.72
N ALA A 326 1.02 -7.51 -5.98
CA ALA A 326 0.74 -7.31 -4.55
C ALA A 326 2.03 -7.07 -3.74
N ASN A 327 3.09 -7.84 -4.03
CA ASN A 327 4.42 -7.61 -3.44
C ASN A 327 5.00 -6.27 -3.85
N PHE A 328 4.93 -5.91 -5.14
CA PHE A 328 5.40 -4.62 -5.64
C PHE A 328 4.69 -3.44 -4.96
N TYR A 329 3.36 -3.50 -4.85
CA TYR A 329 2.55 -2.48 -4.18
C TYR A 329 2.84 -2.38 -2.68
N LEU A 330 3.10 -3.50 -2.02
CA LEU A 330 3.49 -3.52 -0.62
C LEU A 330 4.86 -2.85 -0.42
N LEU A 331 5.83 -3.18 -1.29
CA LEU A 331 7.18 -2.60 -1.28
C LEU A 331 7.14 -1.08 -1.37
N ILE A 332 6.51 -0.55 -2.42
CA ILE A 332 6.44 0.91 -2.65
C ILE A 332 5.62 1.60 -1.57
N GLY A 333 4.51 0.99 -1.15
CA GLY A 333 3.61 1.56 -0.16
C GLY A 333 4.24 1.65 1.23
N THR A 334 4.98 0.62 1.65
CA THR A 334 5.67 0.60 2.94
C THR A 334 6.85 1.58 2.95
N LEU A 335 7.64 1.66 1.88
CA LEU A 335 8.77 2.60 1.80
C LEU A 335 8.29 4.07 1.79
N ALA A 336 7.20 4.38 1.09
CA ALA A 336 6.64 5.73 1.07
C ALA A 336 6.02 6.14 2.43
N ASN A 337 5.46 5.20 3.20
CA ASN A 337 4.84 5.46 4.50
C ASN A 337 5.77 5.27 5.72
N ALA A 338 7.08 5.11 5.53
CA ALA A 338 7.97 5.02 6.67
C ALA A 338 7.90 6.28 7.56
N PRO A 339 7.80 6.13 8.89
CA PRO A 339 7.70 7.27 9.79
C PRO A 339 8.94 8.18 9.73
N SER A 340 8.75 9.48 9.92
CA SER A 340 9.84 10.46 9.85
C SER A 340 10.95 10.21 10.87
N HIS A 341 10.63 9.71 12.07
CA HIS A 341 11.60 9.35 13.11
C HIS A 341 12.50 8.17 12.71
N VAL A 342 12.05 7.35 11.76
CA VAL A 342 12.79 6.21 11.20
C VAL A 342 13.73 6.65 10.08
N LEU A 343 13.40 7.71 9.36
CA LEU A 343 14.26 8.28 8.33
C LEU A 343 15.52 8.90 8.98
N LEU A 344 16.66 8.82 8.29
CA LEU A 344 17.84 9.59 8.68
C LEU A 344 17.53 11.08 8.47
N GLU A 345 17.86 11.91 9.46
CA GLU A 345 17.75 13.36 9.32
C GLU A 345 18.65 13.80 8.17
N SER A 346 18.08 14.49 7.18
CA SER A 346 18.87 15.20 6.17
C SER A 346 19.78 16.18 6.89
N LYS A 347 21.06 16.24 6.49
CA LYS A 347 22.01 17.26 6.99
C LYS A 347 21.29 18.62 7.02
N PRO A 348 21.38 19.38 8.12
CA PRO A 348 20.71 20.68 8.20
C PRO A 348 21.18 21.53 7.02
N ASN A 349 20.22 22.01 6.21
CA ASN A 349 20.52 23.06 5.25
C ASN A 349 21.14 24.22 6.05
N SER A 350 22.22 24.80 5.54
CA SER A 350 22.89 25.96 6.13
C SER A 350 22.01 27.23 6.14
N ASP A 351 20.78 27.12 5.65
CA ASP A 351 19.83 28.20 5.50
C ASP A 351 18.84 28.19 6.67
N ILE A 352 19.14 29.00 7.68
CA ILE A 352 18.40 29.16 8.95
C ILE A 352 16.94 29.62 8.73
N THR A 353 16.59 30.06 7.51
CA THR A 353 15.25 30.53 7.15
C THR A 353 14.26 29.41 6.81
N THR A 354 14.71 28.17 6.58
CA THR A 354 13.84 27.03 6.28
C THR A 354 13.61 26.15 7.52
N LEU A 355 12.73 26.61 8.42
CA LEU A 355 12.41 25.99 9.71
C LEU A 355 11.66 24.65 9.66
N SER A 356 11.63 23.94 8.52
CA SER A 356 11.10 22.57 8.46
C SER A 356 12.12 21.64 7.82
N VAL A 357 12.97 21.01 8.65
CA VAL A 357 13.71 19.81 8.27
C VAL A 357 12.70 18.66 8.19
N LYS A 358 11.88 18.62 7.12
CA LYS A 358 11.16 17.39 6.76
C LYS A 358 12.20 16.48 6.10
N SER A 359 12.48 15.34 6.71
CA SER A 359 13.26 14.30 6.07
C SER A 359 12.62 13.97 4.71
N TYR A 360 13.40 14.16 3.64
CA TYR A 360 12.93 13.91 2.28
C TYR A 360 12.84 12.40 2.05
N ASN A 361 11.63 11.84 1.99
CA ASN A 361 11.41 10.46 1.59
C ASN A 361 11.31 10.37 0.06
N PRO A 362 12.33 9.87 -0.66
CA PRO A 362 12.32 9.83 -2.13
C PRO A 362 11.19 8.97 -2.70
N TYR A 363 10.73 7.95 -1.97
CA TYR A 363 9.66 7.05 -2.44
C TYR A 363 8.29 7.73 -2.50
N ARG A 364 8.11 8.89 -1.85
CA ARG A 364 6.89 9.70 -1.99
C ARG A 364 6.69 10.21 -3.41
N LEU A 365 7.77 10.46 -4.15
CA LEU A 365 7.72 10.92 -5.54
C LEU A 365 6.97 9.96 -6.47
N LEU A 366 6.92 8.66 -6.15
CA LEU A 366 6.14 7.68 -6.93
C LEU A 366 4.63 7.98 -6.92
N PHE A 367 4.17 8.78 -5.96
CA PHE A 367 2.76 9.13 -5.77
C PHE A 367 2.46 10.61 -6.08
N ASP A 368 3.48 11.42 -6.38
CA ASP A 368 3.34 12.86 -6.64
C ASP A 368 3.09 13.18 -8.13
N THR A 369 2.79 12.17 -8.95
CA THR A 369 2.49 12.33 -10.38
C THR A 369 1.22 13.15 -10.60
N ASN A 370 1.21 14.03 -11.61
CA ASN A 370 -0.02 14.74 -11.99
C ASN A 370 -0.91 13.81 -12.83
N PHE A 371 -2.05 13.40 -12.27
CA PHE A 371 -2.97 12.51 -12.95
C PHE A 371 -3.83 13.26 -13.95
N GLU A 372 -3.85 12.74 -15.18
CA GLU A 372 -4.88 12.99 -16.20
C GLU A 372 -5.67 11.70 -16.41
N TRP A 373 -6.82 11.77 -17.11
CA TRP A 373 -7.70 10.60 -17.27
C TRP A 373 -7.00 9.42 -17.94
N ASP A 374 -6.14 9.68 -18.93
CA ASP A 374 -5.41 8.63 -19.64
C ASP A 374 -4.40 7.92 -18.74
N LEU A 375 -3.63 8.69 -17.96
CA LEU A 375 -2.66 8.15 -17.01
C LEU A 375 -3.39 7.39 -15.89
N PHE A 376 -4.49 7.94 -15.38
CA PHE A 376 -5.35 7.25 -14.41
C PHE A 376 -5.87 5.91 -14.95
N ASN A 377 -6.28 5.87 -16.22
CA ASN A 377 -6.66 4.60 -16.85
C ASN A 377 -5.50 3.61 -16.93
N GLN A 378 -4.34 4.07 -17.41
CA GLN A 378 -3.15 3.24 -17.61
C GLN A 378 -2.64 2.64 -16.31
N GLU A 379 -2.49 3.44 -15.25
CA GLU A 379 -1.81 3.01 -14.02
C GLU A 379 -2.77 2.39 -13.00
N LEU A 380 -4.03 2.84 -12.99
CA LEU A 380 -4.98 2.51 -11.93
C LEU A 380 -6.16 1.70 -12.44
N ASN A 381 -6.97 2.18 -13.38
CA ASN A 381 -8.15 1.42 -13.82
C ASN A 381 -7.77 0.08 -14.45
N SER A 382 -6.68 0.01 -15.20
CA SER A 382 -6.20 -1.23 -15.82
C SER A 382 -5.93 -2.37 -14.81
N ARG A 383 -5.69 -2.04 -13.53
CA ARG A 383 -5.30 -2.99 -12.48
C ARG A 383 -6.32 -3.05 -11.35
N PHE A 384 -6.67 -1.92 -10.77
CA PHE A 384 -7.50 -1.85 -9.58
C PHE A 384 -8.96 -2.13 -9.89
N LEU A 385 -9.47 -1.72 -11.06
CA LEU A 385 -10.87 -1.92 -11.43
C LEU A 385 -11.25 -3.41 -11.54
N PRO A 386 -10.57 -4.24 -12.37
CA PRO A 386 -10.91 -5.65 -12.45
C PRO A 386 -10.61 -6.39 -11.15
N PHE A 387 -9.57 -6.00 -10.40
CA PHE A 387 -9.26 -6.58 -9.09
C PHE A 387 -10.36 -6.29 -8.04
N PHE A 388 -10.88 -5.07 -7.98
CA PHE A 388 -11.98 -4.72 -7.08
C PHE A 388 -13.29 -5.37 -7.48
N CYS A 389 -13.58 -5.49 -8.77
CA CYS A 389 -14.73 -6.24 -9.25
C CYS A 389 -14.64 -7.71 -8.83
N MET A 390 -13.47 -8.34 -8.98
CA MET A 390 -13.23 -9.71 -8.54
C MET A 390 -13.43 -9.89 -7.03
N GLU A 391 -12.85 -9.02 -6.20
CA GLU A 391 -12.99 -9.08 -4.73
C GLU A 391 -14.42 -8.74 -4.27
N PHE A 392 -15.10 -7.80 -4.93
CA PHE A 392 -16.51 -7.51 -4.69
C PHE A 392 -17.40 -8.73 -4.99
N ASN A 393 -17.20 -9.37 -6.15
CA ASN A 393 -17.93 -10.58 -6.51
C ASN A 393 -17.66 -11.71 -5.52
N TYR A 394 -16.42 -11.84 -5.03
CA TYR A 394 -16.07 -12.82 -4.01
C TYR A 394 -16.82 -12.57 -2.70
N CYS A 395 -16.84 -11.32 -2.22
CA CYS A 395 -17.59 -10.90 -1.04
C CYS A 395 -19.11 -11.14 -1.19
N TYR A 396 -19.67 -10.83 -2.35
CA TYR A 396 -21.09 -11.02 -2.64
C TYR A 396 -21.48 -12.51 -2.65
N SER A 397 -20.64 -13.36 -3.29
CA SER A 397 -20.84 -14.82 -3.29
C SER A 397 -20.59 -15.46 -1.93
N PHE A 398 -19.73 -14.86 -1.10
CA PHE A 398 -19.44 -15.35 0.24
C PHE A 398 -20.69 -15.34 1.12
N ARG A 399 -21.50 -14.28 1.01
CA ARG A 399 -22.77 -14.20 1.74
C ARG A 399 -23.80 -13.37 0.97
N PRO A 400 -24.93 -13.97 0.55
CA PRO A 400 -25.93 -13.29 -0.24
C PRO A 400 -26.53 -12.12 0.53
N ASP A 401 -26.80 -11.03 -0.18
CA ASP A 401 -27.37 -9.80 0.36
C ASP A 401 -28.76 -10.04 1.00
N LEU A 402 -28.87 -9.77 2.30
CA LEU A 402 -30.13 -9.97 3.03
C LEU A 402 -31.19 -8.93 2.66
N MET A 403 -30.82 -7.77 2.12
CA MET A 403 -31.79 -6.79 1.63
C MET A 403 -32.52 -7.35 0.41
N LEU A 404 -31.78 -7.97 -0.51
CA LEU A 404 -32.35 -8.69 -1.63
C LEU A 404 -33.28 -9.82 -1.16
N GLN A 405 -32.89 -10.61 -0.15
CA GLN A 405 -33.79 -11.61 0.44
C GLN A 405 -35.05 -11.01 1.06
N LYS A 406 -34.95 -9.88 1.76
CA LYS A 406 -36.10 -9.15 2.35
C LYS A 406 -37.07 -8.73 1.24
N ILE A 407 -36.57 -8.12 0.17
CA ILE A 407 -37.39 -7.66 -0.96
C ILE A 407 -38.07 -8.84 -1.66
N GLN A 408 -37.32 -9.90 -1.97
CA GLN A 408 -37.86 -11.08 -2.65
C GLN A 408 -38.95 -11.79 -1.83
N ASN A 409 -38.83 -11.80 -0.50
CA ASN A 409 -39.80 -12.44 0.39
C ASN A 409 -40.90 -11.48 0.91
N SER A 410 -40.90 -10.22 0.48
CA SER A 410 -41.84 -9.19 0.95
C SER A 410 -43.29 -9.39 0.45
N SER A 411 -43.48 -10.10 -0.68
CA SER A 411 -44.78 -10.32 -1.30
C SER A 411 -44.97 -11.78 -1.71
N LEU A 412 -46.15 -12.33 -1.42
CA LEU A 412 -46.55 -13.67 -1.84
C LEU A 412 -46.54 -13.84 -3.37
N ILE A 413 -46.78 -12.78 -4.14
CA ILE A 413 -46.71 -12.78 -5.61
C ILE A 413 -45.25 -12.84 -6.10
N ASN A 414 -44.35 -12.11 -5.45
CA ASN A 414 -42.91 -12.14 -5.74
C ASN A 414 -42.33 -13.52 -5.43
N TRP A 415 -42.75 -14.10 -4.30
CA TRP A 415 -42.38 -15.45 -3.88
C TRP A 415 -42.88 -16.53 -4.87
N ILE A 416 -44.15 -16.50 -5.28
CA ILE A 416 -44.73 -17.49 -6.22
C ILE A 416 -44.20 -17.34 -7.65
N SER A 417 -43.96 -16.09 -8.10
CA SER A 417 -43.46 -15.84 -9.46
C SER A 417 -41.95 -16.04 -9.62
N GLY A 418 -41.23 -16.35 -8.54
CA GLY A 418 -39.77 -16.36 -8.52
C GLY A 418 -39.19 -15.02 -8.95
N ASN A 419 -39.83 -13.92 -8.54
CA ASN A 419 -39.55 -12.53 -8.92
C ASN A 419 -39.61 -12.20 -10.42
N ARG A 420 -40.09 -13.11 -11.28
CA ARG A 420 -40.23 -12.83 -12.73
C ARG A 420 -41.24 -11.72 -13.05
N LEU A 421 -42.12 -11.39 -12.10
CA LEU A 421 -43.10 -10.31 -12.20
C LEU A 421 -42.77 -9.13 -11.28
N SER A 422 -41.60 -9.15 -10.60
CA SER A 422 -41.18 -8.06 -9.73
C SER A 422 -40.78 -6.86 -10.58
N SER A 423 -41.40 -5.70 -10.34
CA SER A 423 -40.98 -4.41 -10.90
C SER A 423 -39.82 -3.77 -10.13
N ASP A 424 -39.30 -4.44 -9.10
CA ASP A 424 -38.23 -3.87 -8.26
C ASP A 424 -36.87 -3.94 -8.98
N VAL A 425 -36.35 -2.77 -9.33
CA VAL A 425 -35.08 -2.61 -10.04
C VAL A 425 -33.89 -3.11 -9.19
N TYR A 426 -33.97 -3.03 -7.87
CA TYR A 426 -32.92 -3.55 -6.98
C TYR A 426 -32.73 -5.06 -7.16
N VAL A 427 -33.83 -5.81 -7.37
CA VAL A 427 -33.78 -7.26 -7.58
C VAL A 427 -33.34 -7.58 -9.01
N ASN A 428 -33.82 -6.82 -9.98
CA ASN A 428 -33.60 -7.11 -11.41
C ASN A 428 -32.22 -6.68 -11.92
N CYS A 429 -31.52 -5.77 -11.22
CA CYS A 429 -30.16 -5.38 -11.57
C CYS A 429 -29.15 -6.41 -11.06
N LEU A 430 -28.66 -7.27 -11.95
CA LEU A 430 -27.75 -8.38 -11.63
C LEU A 430 -26.28 -7.93 -11.67
N THR A 431 -25.86 -7.14 -10.68
CA THR A 431 -24.52 -6.53 -10.63
C THR A 431 -23.38 -7.53 -10.85
N VAL A 432 -23.35 -8.63 -10.07
CA VAL A 432 -22.26 -9.61 -10.12
C VAL A 432 -22.28 -10.45 -11.40
N GLU A 433 -23.46 -10.75 -11.93
CA GLU A 433 -23.59 -11.62 -13.10
C GLU A 433 -23.32 -10.87 -14.40
N THR A 434 -23.62 -9.56 -14.46
CA THR A 434 -23.56 -8.79 -15.71
C THR A 434 -22.53 -7.64 -15.68
N ILE A 435 -22.52 -6.83 -14.62
CA ILE A 435 -21.77 -5.57 -14.58
C ILE A 435 -20.33 -5.79 -14.12
N THR A 436 -20.13 -6.49 -13.01
CA THR A 436 -18.79 -6.73 -12.43
C THR A 436 -18.22 -8.10 -12.83
N ASN A 437 -18.86 -8.79 -13.77
CA ASN A 437 -18.43 -10.11 -14.21
C ASN A 437 -17.13 -10.03 -15.03
N ILE A 438 -16.02 -10.42 -14.41
CA ILE A 438 -14.66 -10.39 -14.98
C ILE A 438 -14.46 -11.32 -16.19
N LYS A 439 -15.42 -12.20 -16.51
CA LYS A 439 -15.37 -13.09 -17.67
C LYS A 439 -16.23 -12.62 -18.84
N GLU A 440 -17.20 -11.75 -18.59
CA GLU A 440 -18.20 -11.35 -19.59
C GLU A 440 -18.14 -9.86 -19.93
N ASN A 441 -17.86 -8.98 -18.96
CA ASN A 441 -17.83 -7.55 -19.20
C ASN A 441 -16.47 -7.09 -19.73
N ASN A 442 -16.36 -6.99 -21.06
CA ASN A 442 -15.15 -6.52 -21.73
C ASN A 442 -14.66 -5.12 -21.30
N LYS A 443 -15.54 -4.26 -20.77
CA LYS A 443 -15.17 -2.92 -20.29
C LYS A 443 -14.31 -2.94 -19.01
N LEU A 444 -14.20 -4.08 -18.34
CA LEU A 444 -13.31 -4.27 -17.20
C LEU A 444 -11.83 -4.40 -17.61
N SER A 445 -11.58 -4.73 -18.88
CA SER A 445 -10.24 -4.67 -19.46
C SER A 445 -10.04 -3.34 -20.18
N ILE A 446 -8.90 -2.70 -19.94
CA ILE A 446 -8.51 -1.48 -20.68
C ILE A 446 -8.31 -1.72 -22.18
N LEU A 447 -8.08 -2.98 -22.58
CA LEU A 447 -7.97 -3.40 -23.98
C LEU A 447 -9.35 -3.62 -24.62
N ASN A 448 -10.44 -3.47 -23.85
CA ASN A 448 -11.81 -3.81 -24.25
C ASN A 448 -11.97 -5.24 -24.78
N ASN A 449 -11.10 -6.16 -24.34
CA ASN A 449 -11.14 -7.57 -24.70
C ASN A 449 -10.48 -8.42 -23.59
N ILE A 450 -11.32 -9.09 -22.80
CA ILE A 450 -10.86 -9.94 -21.69
C ILE A 450 -10.03 -11.14 -22.19
N GLU A 451 -10.31 -11.67 -23.38
CA GLU A 451 -9.60 -12.82 -23.93
C GLU A 451 -8.14 -12.50 -24.29
N ASN A 452 -7.82 -11.22 -24.48
CA ASN A 452 -6.45 -10.77 -24.77
C ASN A 452 -5.72 -10.22 -23.53
N ASP A 453 -6.42 -10.06 -22.41
CA ASP A 453 -5.87 -9.48 -21.19
C ASP A 453 -5.44 -10.57 -20.18
N LEU A 454 -4.14 -10.90 -20.20
CA LEU A 454 -3.56 -11.93 -19.34
C LEU A 454 -3.78 -11.65 -17.83
N TYR A 455 -3.83 -10.39 -17.42
CA TYR A 455 -4.04 -10.03 -16.03
C TYR A 455 -5.47 -10.32 -15.58
N VAL A 456 -6.46 -9.94 -16.39
CA VAL A 456 -7.88 -10.23 -16.11
C VAL A 456 -8.15 -11.73 -16.13
N GLN A 457 -7.49 -12.49 -17.00
CA GLN A 457 -7.57 -13.96 -17.01
C GLN A 457 -7.06 -14.59 -15.71
N GLU A 458 -5.91 -14.12 -15.21
CA GLU A 458 -5.38 -14.59 -13.93
C GLU A 458 -6.35 -14.28 -12.77
N LEU A 459 -6.95 -13.09 -12.77
CA LEU A 459 -7.98 -12.73 -11.80
C LEU A 459 -9.20 -13.67 -11.89
N GLY A 460 -9.62 -14.04 -13.09
CA GLY A 460 -10.66 -15.05 -13.33
C GLY A 460 -10.35 -16.40 -12.68
N GLN A 461 -9.11 -16.88 -12.85
CA GLN A 461 -8.65 -18.14 -12.25
C GLN A 461 -8.58 -18.07 -10.72
N ILE A 462 -8.12 -16.94 -10.17
CA ILE A 462 -8.07 -16.70 -8.72
C ILE A 462 -9.49 -16.68 -8.14
N TYR A 463 -10.43 -16.01 -8.79
CA TYR A 463 -11.84 -15.99 -8.40
C TYR A 463 -12.43 -17.40 -8.35
N ASP A 464 -12.28 -18.19 -9.42
CA ASP A 464 -12.80 -19.55 -9.46
C ASP A 464 -12.19 -20.43 -8.36
N SER A 465 -10.89 -20.28 -8.08
CA SER A 465 -10.22 -20.96 -6.97
C SER A 465 -10.78 -20.53 -5.62
N LYS A 466 -11.00 -19.23 -5.40
CA LYS A 466 -11.60 -18.71 -4.15
C LYS A 466 -13.02 -19.25 -3.94
N ILE A 467 -13.86 -19.21 -4.98
CA ILE A 467 -15.23 -19.75 -4.92
C ILE A 467 -15.24 -21.26 -4.71
N SER A 468 -14.37 -22.02 -5.39
CA SER A 468 -14.27 -23.47 -5.21
C SER A 468 -13.89 -23.84 -3.77
N LYS A 469 -12.95 -23.09 -3.16
CA LYS A 469 -12.58 -23.27 -1.74
C LYS A 469 -13.75 -22.96 -0.81
N LEU A 470 -14.49 -21.88 -1.09
CA LEU A 470 -15.66 -21.48 -0.31
C LEU A 470 -16.78 -22.52 -0.35
N LEU A 471 -17.06 -23.09 -1.53
CA LEU A 471 -18.04 -24.16 -1.68
C LEU A 471 -17.61 -25.44 -0.95
N ALA A 472 -16.30 -25.72 -0.90
CA ALA A 472 -15.75 -26.88 -0.18
C ALA A 472 -15.75 -26.71 1.35
N SER A 473 -15.49 -25.51 1.86
CA SER A 473 -15.42 -25.21 3.31
C SER A 473 -16.77 -24.91 3.94
N GLY A 474 -17.81 -24.65 3.14
CA GLY A 474 -19.13 -24.24 3.58
C GLY A 474 -19.20 -22.75 3.91
N SER A 475 -20.24 -22.08 3.42
CA SER A 475 -20.43 -20.61 3.52
C SER A 475 -20.76 -20.08 4.92
N ASN A 476 -20.90 -20.96 5.91
CA ASN A 476 -21.37 -20.56 7.25
C ASN A 476 -20.22 -20.24 8.23
N ASP A 477 -18.97 -20.61 7.89
CA ASP A 477 -17.83 -20.23 8.70
C ASP A 477 -17.23 -18.92 8.19
N ASP A 478 -17.49 -17.85 8.95
CA ASP A 478 -16.98 -16.52 8.66
C ASP A 478 -15.42 -16.46 8.66
N ALA A 479 -14.73 -17.52 9.11
CA ALA A 479 -13.27 -17.66 9.03
C ALA A 479 -12.73 -17.81 7.59
N ASN A 480 -13.60 -18.11 6.62
CA ASN A 480 -13.20 -18.34 5.23
C ASN A 480 -13.04 -17.04 4.40
N LEU A 481 -13.33 -15.86 4.98
CA LEU A 481 -13.21 -14.59 4.27
C LEU A 481 -11.73 -14.15 4.11
N ASP A 482 -11.18 -14.40 2.92
CA ASP A 482 -9.81 -14.01 2.55
C ASP A 482 -9.76 -12.71 1.73
N LEU A 483 -9.49 -11.61 2.42
CA LEU A 483 -9.31 -10.27 1.85
C LEU A 483 -7.90 -9.71 2.07
N ALA A 484 -6.92 -10.55 2.42
CA ALA A 484 -5.56 -10.08 2.76
C ALA A 484 -4.87 -9.39 1.58
N LYS A 485 -5.20 -9.80 0.34
CA LYS A 485 -4.66 -9.20 -0.90
C LYS A 485 -5.14 -7.76 -1.16
N LEU A 486 -6.15 -7.26 -0.44
CA LEU A 486 -6.56 -5.85 -0.53
C LEU A 486 -5.55 -4.90 0.14
N LEU A 487 -4.75 -5.39 1.10
CA LEU A 487 -3.89 -4.54 1.92
C LEU A 487 -2.88 -3.73 1.09
N PRO A 488 -2.11 -4.32 0.15
CA PRO A 488 -1.20 -3.55 -0.67
C PRO A 488 -1.91 -2.50 -1.53
N VAL A 489 -3.09 -2.82 -2.07
CA VAL A 489 -3.83 -1.92 -2.95
C VAL A 489 -4.44 -0.76 -2.16
N PHE A 490 -5.06 -1.03 -1.00
CA PHE A 490 -5.62 0.01 -0.14
C PHE A 490 -4.54 0.92 0.44
N LEU A 491 -3.34 0.40 0.73
CA LEU A 491 -2.19 1.20 1.12
C LEU A 491 -1.77 2.19 0.01
N ASN A 492 -1.83 1.76 -1.25
CA ASN A 492 -1.53 2.62 -2.40
C ASN A 492 -2.64 3.66 -2.63
N ILE A 493 -3.92 3.28 -2.52
CA ILE A 493 -5.03 4.25 -2.58
C ILE A 493 -4.89 5.31 -1.48
N TYR A 494 -4.53 4.91 -0.26
CA TYR A 494 -4.29 5.84 0.83
C TYR A 494 -3.16 6.83 0.51
N LEU A 495 -2.05 6.36 -0.05
CA LEU A 495 -0.95 7.23 -0.49
C LEU A 495 -1.37 8.17 -1.62
N LEU A 496 -2.04 7.63 -2.64
CA LEU A 496 -2.56 8.41 -3.77
C LEU A 496 -3.60 9.43 -3.34
N SER A 497 -4.40 9.14 -2.30
CA SER A 497 -5.40 10.08 -1.77
C SER A 497 -4.79 11.37 -1.24
N GLN A 498 -3.48 11.41 -0.97
CA GLN A 498 -2.77 12.61 -0.55
C GLN A 498 -2.40 13.52 -1.73
N ASN A 499 -2.51 13.02 -2.97
CA ASN A 499 -2.30 13.77 -4.19
C ASN A 499 -3.63 14.36 -4.71
N SER A 500 -3.67 15.69 -4.84
CA SER A 500 -4.88 16.42 -5.24
C SER A 500 -5.33 16.14 -6.68
N SER A 501 -4.39 15.89 -7.60
CA SER A 501 -4.74 15.55 -8.99
C SER A 501 -5.42 14.18 -9.07
N PHE A 502 -4.90 13.20 -8.33
CA PHE A 502 -5.50 11.87 -8.20
C PHE A 502 -6.89 11.98 -7.59
N THR A 503 -7.04 12.62 -6.44
CA THR A 503 -8.35 12.66 -5.76
C THR A 503 -9.40 13.40 -6.57
N ASN A 504 -9.01 14.44 -7.33
CA ASN A 504 -9.90 15.13 -8.23
C ASN A 504 -10.42 14.20 -9.33
N ILE A 505 -9.55 13.45 -10.01
CA ILE A 505 -9.97 12.51 -11.06
C ILE A 505 -10.75 11.33 -10.50
N PHE A 506 -10.27 10.75 -9.39
CA PHE A 506 -10.91 9.62 -8.72
C PHE A 506 -12.36 9.92 -8.31
N THR A 507 -12.66 11.19 -8.03
CA THR A 507 -14.01 11.67 -7.64
C THR A 507 -14.74 12.43 -8.74
N THR A 508 -14.23 12.41 -9.99
CA THR A 508 -14.91 13.00 -11.14
C THR A 508 -15.71 11.94 -11.88
N GLN A 509 -17.03 12.09 -11.89
CA GLN A 509 -17.92 11.22 -12.65
C GLN A 509 -17.71 11.41 -14.15
N LYS A 510 -17.40 10.33 -14.86
CA LYS A 510 -17.14 10.35 -16.32
C LYS A 510 -18.33 9.89 -17.13
N TYR A 511 -19.03 8.87 -16.64
CA TYR A 511 -20.22 8.35 -17.32
C TYR A 511 -21.46 9.06 -16.77
N GLN A 512 -22.36 9.49 -17.68
CA GLN A 512 -23.56 10.22 -17.28
C GLN A 512 -24.53 9.31 -16.51
N CYS A 513 -25.15 9.84 -15.46
CA CYS A 513 -26.30 9.19 -14.85
C CYS A 513 -27.52 9.31 -15.76
N TYR A 514 -28.09 8.19 -16.16
CA TYR A 514 -29.32 8.17 -16.96
C TYR A 514 -30.50 8.74 -16.17
N GLU A 515 -31.26 9.64 -16.78
CA GLU A 515 -32.47 10.23 -16.18
C GLU A 515 -33.61 9.21 -16.01
N LYS A 516 -33.57 8.03 -16.65
CA LYS A 516 -34.53 6.94 -16.45
C LYS A 516 -33.85 5.58 -16.60
N ILE A 517 -34.28 4.61 -15.79
CA ILE A 517 -33.75 3.23 -15.82
C ILE A 517 -34.21 2.48 -17.07
N ASP A 518 -35.43 2.78 -17.54
CA ASP A 518 -36.04 2.11 -18.70
C ASP A 518 -35.55 2.64 -20.06
N THR A 519 -34.71 3.69 -20.08
CA THR A 519 -34.14 4.27 -21.32
C THR A 519 -32.69 3.86 -21.57
N ARG A 520 -32.16 2.91 -20.80
CA ARG A 520 -30.76 2.48 -20.84
C ARG A 520 -30.45 1.67 -22.10
N THR A 521 -29.25 1.84 -22.63
CA THR A 521 -28.65 0.82 -23.52
C THR A 521 -27.87 -0.21 -22.69
N ASP A 522 -27.77 -1.45 -23.16
CA ASP A 522 -27.03 -2.50 -22.44
C ASP A 522 -25.54 -2.13 -22.26
N GLU A 523 -24.96 -1.40 -23.22
CA GLU A 523 -23.58 -0.94 -23.16
C GLU A 523 -23.33 0.00 -21.96
N GLU A 524 -24.25 0.91 -21.73
CA GLU A 524 -24.21 1.93 -20.67
C GLU A 524 -24.36 1.33 -19.26
N LEU A 525 -25.04 0.19 -19.13
CA LEU A 525 -25.13 -0.55 -17.87
C LEU A 525 -23.76 -1.15 -17.48
N LEU A 526 -22.99 -1.59 -18.48
CA LEU A 526 -21.70 -2.25 -18.31
C LEU A 526 -20.55 -1.30 -17.96
N ASP A 527 -20.74 0.02 -17.99
CA ASP A 527 -19.71 0.96 -17.55
C ASP A 527 -19.46 0.84 -16.05
N VAL A 528 -18.20 0.80 -15.61
CA VAL A 528 -17.84 0.61 -14.21
C VAL A 528 -16.84 1.69 -13.82
N GLU A 529 -17.18 2.51 -12.83
CA GLU A 529 -16.24 3.47 -12.27
C GLU A 529 -15.55 2.90 -11.03
N LEU A 530 -14.23 3.11 -10.95
CA LEU A 530 -13.40 2.57 -9.86
C LEU A 530 -13.87 3.02 -8.48
N PHE A 531 -14.31 4.27 -8.36
CA PHE A 531 -14.80 4.84 -7.12
C PHE A 531 -16.05 4.13 -6.60
N GLU A 532 -17.01 3.80 -7.47
CA GLU A 532 -18.27 3.16 -7.10
C GLU A 532 -18.05 1.74 -6.56
N VAL A 533 -17.24 0.94 -7.28
CA VAL A 533 -16.89 -0.43 -6.85
C VAL A 533 -16.08 -0.41 -5.57
N TRP A 534 -15.15 0.54 -5.43
CA TRP A 534 -14.34 0.69 -4.22
C TRP A 534 -15.24 0.96 -3.01
N LEU A 535 -16.19 1.89 -3.09
CA LEU A 535 -17.16 2.17 -2.03
C LEU A 535 -18.00 0.93 -1.66
N CYS A 536 -18.45 0.16 -2.65
CA CYS A 536 -19.16 -1.11 -2.39
C CYS A 536 -18.28 -2.08 -1.61
N LEU A 537 -17.01 -2.23 -1.99
CA LEU A 537 -16.06 -3.09 -1.30
C LEU A 537 -15.77 -2.62 0.14
N LEU A 538 -15.70 -1.29 0.36
CA LEU A 538 -15.57 -0.73 1.72
C LEU A 538 -16.69 -1.18 2.64
N SER A 539 -17.93 -1.26 2.13
CA SER A 539 -19.07 -1.72 2.93
C SER A 539 -18.88 -3.14 3.50
N TYR A 540 -18.25 -4.04 2.75
CA TYR A 540 -17.89 -5.39 3.21
C TYR A 540 -16.73 -5.36 4.20
N VAL A 541 -15.67 -4.61 3.91
CA VAL A 541 -14.51 -4.47 4.82
C VAL A 541 -14.97 -3.94 6.19
N PHE A 542 -15.86 -2.95 6.19
CA PHE A 542 -16.38 -2.30 7.39
C PHE A 542 -17.29 -3.23 8.21
N GLU A 543 -18.17 -4.00 7.56
CA GLU A 543 -18.98 -5.04 8.22
C GLU A 543 -18.08 -6.05 8.97
N TYR A 544 -17.00 -6.51 8.34
CA TYR A 544 -16.20 -7.62 8.83
C TYR A 544 -14.95 -7.21 9.63
N GLN A 545 -14.72 -5.91 9.88
CA GLN A 545 -13.49 -5.43 10.53
C GLN A 545 -13.15 -6.12 11.86
N TYR A 546 -14.16 -6.58 12.61
CA TYR A 546 -13.99 -7.21 13.93
C TYR A 546 -13.31 -8.58 13.85
N ARG A 547 -13.20 -9.18 12.65
CA ARG A 547 -12.74 -10.56 12.43
C ARG A 547 -11.23 -10.72 12.51
N SER A 548 -10.45 -9.77 11.99
CA SER A 548 -8.99 -9.88 11.95
C SER A 548 -8.33 -8.51 12.04
N SER A 549 -7.09 -8.47 12.54
CA SER A 549 -6.29 -7.23 12.55
C SER A 549 -6.06 -6.68 11.15
N ILE A 550 -5.96 -7.56 10.14
CA ILE A 550 -5.82 -7.15 8.74
C ILE A 550 -7.05 -6.33 8.31
N LEU A 551 -8.28 -6.79 8.60
CA LEU A 551 -9.49 -6.04 8.25
C LEU A 551 -9.64 -4.74 9.05
N GLN A 552 -9.15 -4.70 10.29
CA GLN A 552 -9.05 -3.45 11.07
C GLN A 552 -8.14 -2.44 10.38
N ASN A 553 -6.96 -2.88 9.91
CA ASN A 553 -6.01 -2.04 9.19
C ASN A 553 -6.56 -1.61 7.82
N LEU A 554 -7.26 -2.49 7.09
CA LEU A 554 -7.95 -2.13 5.85
C LEU A 554 -9.01 -1.05 6.09
N THR A 555 -9.76 -1.17 7.20
CA THR A 555 -10.75 -0.18 7.60
C THR A 555 -10.09 1.16 7.87
N GLU A 556 -9.00 1.19 8.63
CA GLU A 556 -8.23 2.40 8.93
C GLU A 556 -7.71 3.08 7.66
N LEU A 557 -7.07 2.33 6.76
CA LEU A 557 -6.58 2.84 5.47
C LEU A 557 -7.72 3.41 4.61
N SER A 558 -8.87 2.74 4.61
CA SER A 558 -10.04 3.17 3.83
C SER A 558 -10.64 4.47 4.38
N LEU A 559 -10.81 4.56 5.70
CA LEU A 559 -11.28 5.77 6.37
C LEU A 559 -10.31 6.93 6.17
N GLY A 560 -9.00 6.69 6.32
CA GLY A 560 -7.97 7.68 6.04
C GLY A 560 -7.99 8.15 4.58
N SER A 561 -8.27 7.25 3.63
CA SER A 561 -8.42 7.60 2.21
C SER A 561 -9.65 8.47 1.98
N LEU A 562 -10.80 8.11 2.57
CA LEU A 562 -12.06 8.87 2.45
C LEU A 562 -11.94 10.29 2.99
N VAL A 563 -11.22 10.49 4.11
CA VAL A 563 -10.99 11.81 4.71
C VAL A 563 -10.23 12.75 3.78
N ASN A 564 -9.34 12.22 2.94
CA ASN A 564 -8.54 13.03 2.01
C ASN A 564 -9.30 13.40 0.72
N LEU A 565 -10.49 12.84 0.48
CA LEU A 565 -11.23 13.10 -0.75
C LEU A 565 -11.90 14.48 -0.77
N PRO A 566 -11.97 15.16 -1.94
CA PRO A 566 -12.55 16.48 -2.05
C PRO A 566 -14.08 16.43 -1.94
N ILE A 567 -14.60 16.86 -0.78
CA ILE A 567 -16.04 16.85 -0.44
C ILE A 567 -16.91 17.50 -1.53
N LYS A 568 -16.46 18.60 -2.16
CA LYS A 568 -17.21 19.29 -3.22
C LYS A 568 -17.44 18.46 -4.47
N ASN A 569 -16.51 17.58 -4.82
CA ASN A 569 -16.67 16.66 -5.95
C ASN A 569 -17.63 15.54 -5.56
N LEU A 570 -17.47 14.99 -4.36
CA LEU A 570 -18.35 13.97 -3.79
C LEU A 570 -19.81 14.44 -3.72
N ALA A 571 -20.05 15.69 -3.35
CA ALA A 571 -21.41 16.24 -3.31
C ALA A 571 -22.13 16.13 -4.67
N LYS A 572 -21.39 16.35 -5.77
CA LYS A 572 -21.91 16.34 -7.15
C LYS A 572 -22.00 14.94 -7.75
N TYR A 573 -21.19 14.00 -7.24
CA TYR A 573 -21.13 12.63 -7.74
C TYR A 573 -22.40 11.86 -7.36
N GLN A 574 -23.06 11.24 -8.33
CA GLN A 574 -24.30 10.48 -8.12
C GLN A 574 -24.06 8.99 -8.30
N ILE A 575 -24.45 8.20 -7.30
CA ILE A 575 -24.34 6.74 -7.27
C ILE A 575 -25.71 6.12 -7.46
N ASN A 576 -25.80 5.13 -8.35
CA ASN A 576 -27.01 4.34 -8.56
C ASN A 576 -27.04 3.15 -7.58
N GLU A 577 -27.87 3.24 -6.53
CA GLU A 577 -27.96 2.26 -5.45
C GLU A 577 -28.54 0.90 -5.91
N TYR A 578 -29.30 0.87 -7.01
CA TYR A 578 -29.76 -0.39 -7.61
C TYR A 578 -28.64 -1.13 -8.34
N LYS A 579 -27.69 -0.39 -8.91
CA LYS A 579 -26.49 -0.94 -9.56
C LYS A 579 -25.43 -1.32 -8.53
N TRP A 580 -25.18 -0.44 -7.58
CA TRP A 580 -24.12 -0.53 -6.60
C TRP A 580 -24.70 -0.87 -5.24
N LYS A 581 -24.60 -2.17 -4.89
CA LYS A 581 -25.25 -2.74 -3.70
C LYS A 581 -24.29 -2.76 -2.52
N LEU A 582 -24.73 -2.21 -1.39
CA LEU A 582 -24.03 -2.30 -0.12
C LEU A 582 -24.15 -3.68 0.53
N CYS A 583 -23.22 -3.98 1.43
CA CYS A 583 -23.24 -5.16 2.28
C CYS A 583 -24.36 -5.06 3.34
N HIS A 584 -25.43 -5.86 3.21
CA HIS A 584 -26.48 -5.99 4.24
C HIS A 584 -26.46 -7.39 4.86
N GLN A 585 -25.72 -7.58 5.95
CA GLN A 585 -25.53 -8.91 6.54
C GLN A 585 -26.19 -9.08 7.90
N LYS A 586 -26.68 -7.99 8.50
CA LYS A 586 -27.39 -7.97 9.77
C LYS A 586 -28.42 -6.84 9.81
N THR A 587 -29.51 -7.04 10.52
CA THR A 587 -30.55 -6.03 10.77
C THR A 587 -30.17 -5.13 11.95
N PRO A 588 -30.59 -3.84 11.97
CA PRO A 588 -31.38 -3.17 10.94
C PRO A 588 -30.56 -2.86 9.67
N PHE A 589 -31.17 -3.02 8.50
CA PHE A 589 -30.53 -2.66 7.23
C PHE A 589 -30.46 -1.15 7.09
N VAL A 590 -29.48 -0.65 6.34
CA VAL A 590 -29.52 0.74 5.89
C VAL A 590 -30.59 0.80 4.80
N PRO A 591 -31.65 1.63 4.95
CA PRO A 591 -32.74 1.64 4.00
C PRO A 591 -32.30 2.25 2.68
N LEU A 592 -32.83 1.71 1.57
CA LEU A 592 -32.59 2.23 0.23
C LEU A 592 -33.23 3.61 0.10
N ASN A 593 -32.60 4.50 -0.66
CA ASN A 593 -33.21 5.77 -1.02
C ASN A 593 -34.30 5.51 -2.06
N HIS A 594 -35.55 5.79 -1.70
CA HIS A 594 -36.71 5.54 -2.55
C HIS A 594 -37.04 6.69 -3.52
N GLY A 595 -36.14 7.66 -3.72
CA GLY A 595 -36.30 8.65 -4.79
C GLY A 595 -36.52 7.98 -6.16
N ASP A 596 -37.18 8.68 -7.10
CA ASP A 596 -37.80 8.16 -8.34
C ASP A 596 -36.93 7.22 -9.22
N LEU A 597 -35.61 7.13 -9.00
CA LEU A 597 -34.64 6.40 -9.82
C LEU A 597 -33.47 5.74 -9.04
N GLY A 598 -33.47 5.77 -7.70
CA GLY A 598 -32.40 5.16 -6.88
C GLY A 598 -31.02 5.81 -7.01
N PHE A 599 -30.95 7.06 -7.47
CA PHE A 599 -29.71 7.84 -7.44
C PHE A 599 -29.53 8.55 -6.10
N LYS A 600 -28.29 8.52 -5.60
CA LYS A 600 -27.91 9.10 -4.33
C LYS A 600 -26.58 9.83 -4.46
N SER A 601 -26.46 11.02 -3.87
CA SER A 601 -25.15 11.69 -3.76
C SER A 601 -24.16 10.76 -3.06
N SER A 602 -22.90 10.72 -3.53
CA SER A 602 -21.88 9.87 -2.93
C SER A 602 -21.63 10.20 -1.47
N LEU A 603 -21.88 11.45 -1.02
CA LEU A 603 -21.81 11.82 0.40
C LEU A 603 -22.79 11.02 1.26
N PHE A 604 -24.04 10.88 0.81
CA PHE A 604 -25.01 10.08 1.54
C PHE A 604 -24.73 8.58 1.44
N TYR A 605 -24.14 8.11 0.33
CA TYR A 605 -23.73 6.71 0.19
C TYR A 605 -22.54 6.37 1.10
N ILE A 606 -21.59 7.30 1.26
CA ILE A 606 -20.50 7.18 2.26
C ILE A 606 -21.08 7.17 3.68
N LEU A 607 -22.09 7.99 3.98
CA LEU A 607 -22.77 7.94 5.29
C LEU A 607 -23.41 6.56 5.55
N ASP A 608 -24.03 5.93 4.56
CA ASP A 608 -24.58 4.56 4.70
C ASP A 608 -23.49 3.53 5.02
N ILE A 609 -22.36 3.61 4.31
CA ILE A 609 -21.20 2.75 4.55
C ILE A 609 -20.68 2.94 5.99
N ILE A 610 -20.61 4.18 6.48
CA ILE A 610 -20.22 4.47 7.87
C ILE A 610 -21.29 3.97 8.85
N GLN A 611 -22.58 4.07 8.53
CA GLN A 611 -23.63 3.50 9.38
C GLN A 611 -23.45 2.00 9.56
N ASN A 612 -23.10 1.27 8.50
CA ASN A 612 -22.75 -0.16 8.61
C ASN A 612 -21.59 -0.36 9.59
N LEU A 613 -20.50 0.39 9.43
CA LEU A 613 -19.37 0.35 10.35
C LEU A 613 -19.79 0.56 11.82
N LEU A 614 -20.59 1.60 12.08
CA LEU A 614 -21.03 1.98 13.42
C LEU A 614 -22.00 0.95 14.02
N ARG A 615 -22.92 0.38 13.22
CA ARG A 615 -23.88 -0.64 13.67
C ARG A 615 -23.19 -1.97 14.02
N PHE A 616 -22.20 -2.38 13.22
CA PHE A 616 -21.60 -3.72 13.33
C PHE A 616 -20.36 -3.79 14.23
N ASN A 617 -19.76 -2.65 14.56
CA ASN A 617 -18.74 -2.54 15.60
C ASN A 617 -19.26 -2.55 17.05
N LEU A 618 -20.59 -2.57 17.28
CA LEU A 618 -21.17 -2.62 18.63
C LEU A 618 -21.01 -4.01 19.31
N THR A 619 -20.04 -4.82 18.87
CA THR A 619 -19.63 -6.08 19.50
C THR A 619 -18.52 -5.85 20.53
N TYR A 620 -18.16 -6.83 21.36
CA TYR A 620 -17.35 -6.64 22.60
C TYR A 620 -15.96 -5.96 22.46
N LYS A 621 -15.44 -5.69 21.25
CA LYS A 621 -14.11 -5.10 21.03
C LYS A 621 -14.23 -3.79 20.23
N LEU A 622 -14.31 -2.67 20.95
CA LEU A 622 -14.32 -1.31 20.38
C LEU A 622 -12.94 -1.01 19.76
N ASN A 623 -12.89 -0.63 18.47
CA ASN A 623 -11.70 -0.02 17.88
C ASN A 623 -11.91 1.51 17.87
N THR A 624 -11.32 2.18 18.86
CA THR A 624 -11.49 3.62 19.11
C THR A 624 -10.96 4.44 17.94
N SER A 625 -9.77 4.12 17.41
CA SER A 625 -9.17 4.82 16.25
C SER A 625 -10.09 4.84 15.03
N ASN A 626 -10.58 3.68 14.60
CA ASN A 626 -11.46 3.60 13.43
C ASN A 626 -12.79 4.34 13.65
N ILE A 627 -13.36 4.27 14.84
CA ILE A 627 -14.63 4.95 15.14
C ILE A 627 -14.44 6.46 15.18
N THR A 628 -13.34 6.94 15.76
CA THR A 628 -12.95 8.36 15.74
C THR A 628 -12.83 8.88 14.30
N LEU A 629 -12.10 8.18 13.43
CA LEU A 629 -12.00 8.56 12.01
C LEU A 629 -13.38 8.61 11.33
N SER A 630 -14.27 7.69 11.70
CA SER A 630 -15.61 7.60 11.13
C SER A 630 -16.54 8.71 11.60
N LEU A 631 -16.50 9.06 12.89
CA LEU A 631 -17.25 10.19 13.44
C LEU A 631 -16.75 11.52 12.87
N ASN A 632 -15.44 11.67 12.69
CA ASN A 632 -14.86 12.83 12.01
C ASN A 632 -15.33 12.94 10.54
N LEU A 633 -15.38 11.82 9.82
CA LEU A 633 -15.92 11.80 8.45
C LEU A 633 -17.41 12.18 8.42
N VAL A 634 -18.22 11.64 9.33
CA VAL A 634 -19.62 12.04 9.50
C VAL A 634 -19.75 13.53 9.77
N TYR A 635 -18.96 14.07 10.70
CA TYR A 635 -18.97 15.48 11.04
C TYR A 635 -18.65 16.37 9.82
N ASN A 636 -17.62 16.01 9.05
CA ASN A 636 -17.22 16.74 7.85
C ASN A 636 -18.31 16.72 6.77
N ILE A 637 -18.99 15.59 6.56
CA ILE A 637 -20.11 15.48 5.61
C ILE A 637 -21.29 16.34 6.06
N LEU A 638 -21.67 16.27 7.35
CA LEU A 638 -22.77 17.07 7.88
C LEU A 638 -22.47 18.57 7.85
N ARG A 639 -21.20 18.96 8.00
CA ARG A 639 -20.76 20.36 7.86
C ARG A 639 -20.97 20.84 6.42
N GLU A 640 -20.63 20.03 5.42
CA GLU A 640 -20.93 20.38 4.03
C GLU A 640 -22.43 20.50 3.78
N PHE A 641 -23.26 19.60 4.33
CA PHE A 641 -24.72 19.70 4.22
C PHE A 641 -25.30 20.96 4.87
N LYS A 642 -24.64 21.47 5.91
CA LYS A 642 -24.97 22.75 6.53
C LYS A 642 -24.57 23.92 5.62
N ASP A 643 -23.37 23.86 5.05
CA ASP A 643 -22.78 24.95 4.27
C ASP A 643 -23.39 25.05 2.85
N ASP A 644 -23.71 23.92 2.21
CA ASP A 644 -24.31 23.84 0.87
C ASP A 644 -25.83 23.61 0.93
N THR A 645 -26.58 24.69 0.68
CA THR A 645 -28.05 24.66 0.66
C THR A 645 -28.66 23.99 -0.57
N THR A 646 -27.87 23.68 -1.60
CA THR A 646 -28.35 23.05 -2.84
C THR A 646 -28.62 21.55 -2.69
N ILE A 647 -28.03 20.92 -1.67
CA ILE A 647 -28.20 19.50 -1.37
C ILE A 647 -29.59 19.26 -0.78
N ASP A 648 -30.39 18.40 -1.41
CA ASP A 648 -31.69 17.99 -0.90
C ASP A 648 -31.52 16.99 0.26
N LEU A 649 -31.80 17.44 1.47
CA LEU A 649 -31.73 16.61 2.67
C LEU A 649 -33.03 15.79 2.88
N SER A 650 -34.11 16.09 2.17
CA SER A 650 -35.44 15.51 2.44
C SER A 650 -35.57 14.03 2.08
N THR A 651 -34.70 13.55 1.19
CA THR A 651 -34.71 12.18 0.63
C THR A 651 -33.90 11.20 1.47
N TYR A 652 -33.08 11.67 2.41
CA TYR A 652 -32.23 10.79 3.21
C TYR A 652 -32.97 10.22 4.44
N PRO A 653 -32.79 8.93 4.78
CA PRO A 653 -33.41 8.29 5.94
C PRO A 653 -32.76 8.71 7.27
N TRP A 654 -33.07 9.92 7.74
CA TRP A 654 -32.47 10.50 8.94
C TRP A 654 -32.80 9.76 10.23
N ASP A 655 -34.00 9.19 10.34
CA ASP A 655 -34.43 8.41 11.50
C ASP A 655 -33.47 7.24 11.79
N ASP A 656 -33.10 6.49 10.75
CA ASP A 656 -32.16 5.36 10.82
C ASP A 656 -30.74 5.79 11.22
N PHE A 657 -30.33 6.95 10.72
CA PHE A 657 -29.05 7.55 11.06
C PHE A 657 -29.01 7.97 12.54
N HIS A 658 -30.07 8.63 13.03
CA HIS A 658 -30.21 8.98 14.44
C HIS A 658 -30.16 7.73 15.33
N LEU A 659 -30.94 6.69 15.00
CA LEU A 659 -30.94 5.43 15.75
C LEU A 659 -29.55 4.79 15.83
N THR A 660 -28.76 4.88 14.76
CA THR A 660 -27.38 4.40 14.73
C THR A 660 -26.48 5.17 15.70
N LEU A 661 -26.53 6.50 15.68
CA LEU A 661 -25.77 7.36 16.60
C LEU A 661 -26.13 7.09 18.07
N PHE A 662 -27.43 7.00 18.40
CA PHE A 662 -27.84 6.69 19.76
C PHE A 662 -27.50 5.26 20.18
N GLY A 663 -27.49 4.31 19.24
CA GLY A 663 -26.97 2.95 19.45
C GLY A 663 -25.49 2.98 19.86
N LEU A 664 -24.68 3.78 19.18
CA LEU A 664 -23.27 3.99 19.53
C LEU A 664 -23.09 4.63 20.91
N ILE A 665 -23.84 5.69 21.23
CA ILE A 665 -23.78 6.35 22.56
C ILE A 665 -24.11 5.35 23.68
N LYS A 666 -25.17 4.55 23.51
CA LYS A 666 -25.52 3.48 24.47
C LYS A 666 -24.41 2.44 24.61
N PHE A 667 -23.76 2.09 23.50
CA PHE A 667 -22.65 1.15 23.51
C PHE A 667 -21.43 1.71 24.25
N ILE A 668 -21.06 2.98 24.04
CA ILE A 668 -19.98 3.66 24.77
C ILE A 668 -20.28 3.65 26.28
N LYS A 669 -21.51 3.96 26.70
CA LYS A 669 -21.93 3.84 28.11
C LYS A 669 -21.81 2.42 28.64
N LYS A 670 -22.20 1.41 27.86
CA LYS A 670 -22.03 0.01 28.27
C LYS A 670 -20.54 -0.32 28.46
N GLN A 671 -19.67 0.12 27.55
CA GLN A 671 -18.23 -0.09 27.65
C GLN A 671 -17.61 0.62 28.86
N SER A 672 -18.05 1.85 29.17
CA SER A 672 -17.55 2.59 30.34
C SER A 672 -17.87 1.88 31.68
N THR A 673 -18.95 1.09 31.73
CA THR A 673 -19.30 0.27 32.91
C THR A 673 -18.55 -1.06 32.99
N MET A 674 -18.09 -1.60 31.85
CA MET A 674 -17.36 -2.88 31.76
C MET A 674 -15.86 -2.69 32.02
N LYS A 675 -15.49 -2.19 33.21
CA LYS A 675 -14.09 -2.04 33.72
C LYS A 675 -13.01 -2.00 32.61
N PHE A 676 -12.97 -0.93 31.80
CA PHE A 676 -11.91 -0.51 30.86
C PHE A 676 -11.07 -1.63 30.19
N LYS A 677 -11.66 -2.78 29.85
CA LYS A 677 -10.87 -3.93 29.40
C LYS A 677 -10.35 -3.76 27.97
N TYR A 678 -10.95 -2.85 27.21
CA TYR A 678 -10.77 -2.73 25.77
C TYR A 678 -10.57 -1.29 25.26
N ALA A 679 -10.73 -0.27 26.11
CA ALA A 679 -10.54 1.14 25.75
C ALA A 679 -10.19 1.97 27.00
N ASN A 680 -9.34 2.98 26.82
CA ASN A 680 -8.92 3.87 27.90
C ASN A 680 -10.00 4.91 28.22
N PHE A 681 -9.97 5.48 29.42
CA PHE A 681 -10.95 6.49 29.86
C PHE A 681 -10.95 7.73 28.96
N GLU A 682 -9.77 8.23 28.58
CA GLU A 682 -9.61 9.41 27.70
C GLU A 682 -10.17 9.16 26.29
N GLU A 683 -9.89 7.99 25.71
CA GLU A 683 -10.38 7.59 24.39
C GLU A 683 -11.92 7.52 24.36
N LEU A 684 -12.53 6.97 25.42
CA LEU A 684 -13.99 6.93 25.54
C LEU A 684 -14.57 8.34 25.71
N GLY A 685 -13.91 9.22 26.47
CA GLY A 685 -14.31 10.62 26.62
C GLY A 685 -14.31 11.38 25.29
N SER A 686 -13.24 11.23 24.49
CA SER A 686 -13.13 11.81 23.16
C SER A 686 -14.25 11.34 22.21
N LEU A 687 -14.58 10.04 22.23
CA LEU A 687 -15.70 9.52 21.43
C LEU A 687 -17.06 10.09 21.84
N VAL A 688 -17.28 10.31 23.14
CA VAL A 688 -18.51 10.96 23.64
C VAL A 688 -18.57 12.41 23.14
N GLU A 689 -17.46 13.14 23.21
CA GLU A 689 -17.37 14.51 22.71
C GLU A 689 -17.69 14.59 21.21
N GLU A 690 -17.09 13.74 20.38
CA GLU A 690 -17.36 13.68 18.94
C GLU A 690 -18.83 13.37 18.63
N CYS A 691 -19.44 12.43 19.35
CA CYS A 691 -20.87 12.14 19.21
C CYS A 691 -21.73 13.37 19.54
N VAL A 692 -21.39 14.10 20.61
CA VAL A 692 -22.12 15.30 21.03
C VAL A 692 -21.94 16.44 20.04
N LEU A 693 -20.75 16.61 19.45
CA LEU A 693 -20.50 17.58 18.39
C LEU A 693 -21.37 17.31 17.15
N ILE A 694 -21.51 16.03 16.76
CA ILE A 694 -22.39 15.62 15.66
C ILE A 694 -23.86 15.93 16.00
N LEU A 695 -24.31 15.60 17.22
CA LEU A 695 -25.68 15.92 17.65
C LEU A 695 -25.95 17.43 17.65
N ASN A 696 -24.98 18.23 18.11
CA ASN A 696 -25.08 19.69 18.10
C ASN A 696 -25.16 20.24 16.68
N LEU A 697 -24.40 19.68 15.74
CA LEU A 697 -24.43 20.08 14.33
C LEU A 697 -25.78 19.74 13.67
N LEU A 698 -26.36 18.57 13.98
CA LEU A 698 -27.69 18.19 13.46
C LEU A 698 -28.84 19.04 14.04
N LEU A 699 -28.65 19.69 15.19
CA LEU A 699 -29.63 20.62 15.76
C LEU A 699 -29.63 22.00 15.07
N ASP A 700 -28.74 22.23 14.11
CA ASP A 700 -28.65 23.48 13.36
C ASP A 700 -29.98 23.81 12.62
N PRO A 701 -30.34 25.10 12.49
CA PRO A 701 -31.57 25.51 11.81
C PRO A 701 -31.76 24.92 10.40
N ARG A 702 -30.68 24.66 9.65
CA ARG A 702 -30.75 24.07 8.31
C ARG A 702 -31.48 22.73 8.31
N PHE A 703 -31.18 21.85 9.26
CA PHE A 703 -31.81 20.53 9.38
C PHE A 703 -33.24 20.61 9.93
N ASN A 704 -33.53 21.61 10.77
CA ASN A 704 -34.87 21.79 11.35
C ASN A 704 -35.94 22.14 10.30
N VAL A 705 -35.58 22.93 9.28
CA VAL A 705 -36.52 23.42 8.26
C VAL A 705 -36.92 22.33 7.26
N VAL A 706 -36.09 21.30 7.09
CA VAL A 706 -36.35 20.23 6.11
C VAL A 706 -37.31 19.20 6.69
N GLN A 707 -38.35 18.87 5.93
CA GLN A 707 -39.26 17.78 6.23
C GLN A 707 -38.83 16.53 5.47
N GLN A 708 -38.69 15.42 6.18
CA GLN A 708 -38.40 14.13 5.57
C GLN A 708 -39.62 13.64 4.80
N LYS A 709 -39.42 13.19 3.56
CA LYS A 709 -40.46 12.51 2.77
C LYS A 709 -40.50 11.06 3.24
N ASN A 710 -41.59 10.66 3.89
CA ASN A 710 -41.82 9.26 4.23
C ASN A 710 -42.63 8.63 3.10
N ASP A 711 -42.10 7.56 2.52
CA ASP A 711 -42.80 6.81 1.49
C ASP A 711 -43.96 6.00 2.07
N GLU A 712 -45.05 5.95 1.30
CA GLU A 712 -46.30 5.27 1.64
C GLU A 712 -46.18 3.73 1.75
N SER A 713 -45.03 3.15 1.36
CA SER A 713 -44.83 1.70 1.21
C SER A 713 -44.23 0.98 2.42
N GLU A 714 -43.59 1.65 3.39
CA GLU A 714 -43.17 1.01 4.66
C GLU A 714 -44.17 1.32 5.79
N GLY A 715 -45.35 0.73 5.69
CA GLY A 715 -46.39 0.73 6.72
C GLY A 715 -46.06 -0.13 7.96
N SER A 716 -44.86 -0.06 8.53
CA SER A 716 -44.49 -0.91 9.68
C SER A 716 -43.80 -0.22 10.87
N THR A 717 -43.81 1.10 10.97
CA THR A 717 -43.57 1.75 12.28
C THR A 717 -44.88 1.83 13.05
N ILE A 718 -44.85 1.40 14.32
CA ILE A 718 -45.98 1.44 15.28
C ILE A 718 -46.67 2.82 15.31
N LEU A 719 -45.95 3.89 14.95
CA LEU A 719 -46.45 5.26 14.85
C LEU A 719 -47.38 5.54 13.65
N ASN A 720 -47.27 4.81 12.54
CA ASN A 720 -48.19 4.95 11.39
C ASN A 720 -49.60 4.39 11.70
N ILE A 721 -49.70 3.46 12.67
CA ILE A 721 -50.97 2.93 13.16
C ILE A 721 -51.75 3.99 13.96
N PHE A 722 -51.09 5.03 14.48
CA PHE A 722 -51.71 6.09 15.29
C PHE A 722 -51.98 7.41 14.53
N GLY A 723 -51.95 7.41 13.19
CA GLY A 723 -52.41 8.55 12.40
C GLY A 723 -51.61 9.84 12.57
N GLY A 724 -50.30 9.74 12.84
CA GLY A 724 -49.41 10.90 12.88
C GLY A 724 -49.21 11.54 11.49
N PRO A 725 -48.83 12.83 11.42
CA PRO A 725 -48.60 13.51 10.14
C PRO A 725 -47.50 12.79 9.33
N GLN A 726 -47.77 12.59 8.03
CA GLN A 726 -46.93 11.88 7.06
C GLN A 726 -45.58 12.58 6.75
N THR A 727 -45.40 13.83 7.22
CA THR A 727 -44.13 14.56 7.12
C THR A 727 -43.72 15.07 8.50
N ARG A 728 -42.47 14.80 8.88
CA ARG A 728 -41.87 15.29 10.13
C ARG A 728 -40.57 16.01 9.80
N SER A 729 -40.26 17.07 10.56
CA SER A 729 -38.93 17.69 10.50
C SER A 729 -37.88 16.66 10.92
N ILE A 730 -36.71 16.68 10.28
CA ILE A 730 -35.55 15.86 10.65
C ILE A 730 -35.27 15.98 12.16
N ASN A 731 -35.34 17.20 12.69
CA ASN A 731 -35.01 17.48 14.09
C ASN A 731 -36.04 16.94 15.08
N TYR A 732 -37.28 16.68 14.65
CA TYR A 732 -38.30 16.11 15.55
C TYR A 732 -37.85 14.75 16.10
N SER A 733 -37.39 13.87 15.20
CA SER A 733 -36.89 12.54 15.55
C SER A 733 -35.61 12.61 16.37
N LEU A 734 -34.70 13.53 16.00
CA LEU A 734 -33.48 13.78 16.75
C LEU A 734 -33.78 14.19 18.20
N ILE A 735 -34.61 15.23 18.40
CA ILE A 735 -34.98 15.73 19.73
C ILE A 735 -35.69 14.64 20.53
N TYR A 736 -36.60 13.88 19.92
CA TYR A 736 -37.25 12.76 20.56
C TYR A 736 -36.23 11.72 21.08
N ASN A 737 -35.25 11.36 20.25
CA ASN A 737 -34.20 10.42 20.66
C ASN A 737 -33.25 11.02 21.71
N ILE A 738 -32.95 12.33 21.67
CA ILE A 738 -32.19 13.01 22.73
C ILE A 738 -32.93 12.87 24.06
N LEU A 739 -34.22 13.19 24.08
CA LEU A 739 -35.04 13.10 25.30
C LEU A 739 -35.15 11.67 25.83
N LEU A 740 -35.35 10.69 24.94
CA LEU A 740 -35.43 9.28 25.30
C LEU A 740 -34.13 8.76 25.92
N ASN A 741 -32.98 9.35 25.54
CA ASN A 741 -31.66 8.94 26.01
C ASN A 741 -30.99 9.98 26.92
N PHE A 742 -31.75 10.95 27.44
CA PHE A 742 -31.23 12.09 28.19
C PHE A 742 -30.37 11.67 29.38
N GLU A 743 -30.88 10.77 30.24
CA GLU A 743 -30.13 10.26 31.40
C GLU A 743 -28.82 9.54 31.00
N THR A 744 -28.80 8.95 29.80
CA THR A 744 -27.61 8.29 29.28
C THR A 744 -26.56 9.30 28.83
N ILE A 745 -26.97 10.34 28.12
CA ILE A 745 -26.08 11.43 27.71
C ILE A 745 -25.58 12.20 28.94
N GLU A 746 -26.47 12.61 29.83
CA GLU A 746 -26.13 13.36 31.05
C GLU A 746 -25.15 12.56 31.94
N SER A 747 -25.38 11.26 32.11
CA SER A 747 -24.46 10.39 32.85
C SER A 747 -23.09 10.32 32.21
N LEU A 748 -22.98 10.28 30.87
CA LEU A 748 -21.70 10.24 30.16
C LEU A 748 -20.97 11.58 30.29
N LEU A 749 -21.68 12.71 30.11
CA LEU A 749 -21.11 14.06 30.24
C LEU A 749 -20.53 14.30 31.63
N LYS A 750 -21.26 13.88 32.68
CA LYS A 750 -20.78 13.92 34.07
C LYS A 750 -19.62 12.96 34.32
N GLN A 751 -19.68 11.75 33.77
CA GLN A 751 -18.66 10.73 33.98
C GLN A 751 -17.30 11.17 33.41
N PHE A 752 -17.28 11.91 32.30
CA PHE A 752 -16.06 12.36 31.62
C PHE A 752 -15.74 13.85 31.84
N ASP A 753 -16.42 14.54 32.78
CA ASP A 753 -16.23 15.97 33.08
C ASP A 753 -16.39 16.91 31.85
N LEU A 754 -17.20 16.51 30.86
CA LEU A 754 -17.43 17.26 29.62
C LEU A 754 -18.42 18.43 29.78
N GLU A 755 -18.98 18.63 30.99
CA GLU A 755 -19.86 19.76 31.31
C GLU A 755 -19.17 21.14 31.18
N LYS A 756 -17.83 21.16 31.17
CA LYS A 756 -16.99 22.37 31.06
C LYS A 756 -16.05 22.37 29.85
N CYS A 757 -16.39 21.69 28.74
CA CYS A 757 -15.66 21.94 27.50
C CYS A 757 -15.87 23.40 27.09
N HIS A 758 -14.78 24.18 27.12
CA HIS A 758 -14.72 25.46 26.43
C HIS A 758 -15.18 25.22 25.00
N LEU A 759 -16.36 25.72 24.64
CA LEU A 759 -16.71 25.99 23.26
C LEU A 759 -15.55 26.77 22.67
N VAL A 760 -14.69 26.09 21.92
CA VAL A 760 -13.59 26.72 21.20
C VAL A 760 -14.23 27.54 20.09
N GLU A 761 -14.57 28.78 20.44
CA GLU A 761 -14.45 29.91 19.53
C GLU A 761 -12.99 29.99 19.10
N ASN A 762 -12.59 29.13 18.16
CA ASN A 762 -11.43 29.32 17.28
C ASN A 762 -11.50 28.27 16.18
N GLU A 763 -11.72 28.76 14.97
CA GLU A 763 -11.50 28.06 13.72
C GLU A 763 -10.04 27.57 13.63
N GLN A 764 -9.73 26.38 14.16
CA GLN A 764 -8.55 25.63 13.76
C GLN A 764 -8.89 24.14 13.64
N PRO A 765 -8.42 23.47 12.57
CA PRO A 765 -8.65 22.03 12.41
C PRO A 765 -7.91 21.26 13.51
N PRO A 766 -8.38 20.05 13.88
CA PRO A 766 -7.71 19.22 14.86
C PRO A 766 -6.26 18.94 14.42
N ARG A 767 -5.33 19.04 15.38
CA ARG A 767 -3.92 18.73 15.17
C ARG A 767 -3.78 17.24 14.85
N ARG A 768 -2.92 16.98 13.87
CA ARG A 768 -2.51 15.67 13.33
C ARG A 768 -2.11 14.66 14.39
#